data_AF-A0A7K1H6A2-F1
#
_entry.id   AF-A0A7K1H6A2-F1
#
_cell.length_a   1.000
_cell.length_b   1.000
_cell.length_c   1.000
_cell.angle_alpha   90.00
_cell.angle_beta   90.00
_cell.angle_gamma   90.00
#
_symmetry.space_group_name_H-M   'P 1'
#
loop_
_entity.id
_entity.type
_entity.pdbx_description
1 polymer ?
#
loop_
_entity_poly.entity_id
_entity_poly.type
_entity_poly.pdbx_seq_one_letter_code
_entity_poly.pdbx_strand_id
1 'polypeptide(L)'
;MITMLTATRRLLASLDPLPYPVRMRRLVEWARTAPDRVQVCRNLREQGPYERHLALVAAMATRDAEGIAAAVRDPLPSIRGAALTAALRADIPVGDITDRSAMERRRIYRSLRRRYAPTVADALIGEVRAQFGDEEAAALLPACGDATVRALLPELEHALRLERLVRWHTGPLLERVRERLAEAPPELRARVWGDAAVAVLRCDPAQALDLLERYAPEESLPGPLDAYGRLAAHDPGRVVRLLTAPGRAAWLRRDVLPPALLRRLAVLSTAELVPLASRYREHSPALAALLDAVAPARRAELYDRALSEVDTATLIPTAEVMEVLPAAVRIREARRVLGLATIQEHEAAVRLWSAYLAWPDASAALDNALRSGDADERAHGYTLLVQAARRSRDPRAVAETVLRLGRLRNEQDPVRAAALTALAKAAPLLTVETAAGLTQLTTDAVDARDASAATSTALSSLAADVLQHHVAVPQLREWALLTIDLVSTGAAVPVLRRFDTVLRRGQETLVFERLRGWVEAGIARGRYGPLFALTHALGKRARRLPQLQDLLRQAIGPRTLASVARTAIGLWLDDPRTRSERVAEVLAIDPTAVTLHEVWVIISASRTDLLDRVFKRRPRGRFVEPGIRWVPVWVPHAERWLPRQQARFVEQLGLILADTEQGVWQRAAAIRAAAHVPGVGRELVLRHLDAPEVAIAEAAMGALVWTDRPDEALPVLVRYADSDRARVAMYAAGRAARHVAPSRLVPVLTEVLTGPTKITSRKEAARLLARYGPPQVMATLLDAYRHPDAHRDVRAAIVAAARQRVPAEESWTILRAAVDASREERRAVLDATPDTISHRHRPAYGALIVEACQATDREVRRAAFHRLGDWSPWLAGLTDLVVDRLTDLDETMVSIEVPHLLKAGGDDVLGIALARLVDRDSHDDHPGDPASDRPARRRIALLAHGAIVRTGHHPTSADRTALIEAARWLATRPAFTGTATGLLVDLGRLDNLDEIAALCAGRPVLATRTAERVATRLRSLREWPDPATLNDTITRLTERGDLTSGLFAVALVRHGAGFGWRTPWRDLLIRLRRHPDADVREQAYAIDMS
;
A
#
# COMPACT_ATOMS: atom_id res chain seq x y z
N MET A 1 15.45 -45.75 -31.48
CA MET A 1 14.61 -44.74 -32.17
C MET A 1 13.25 -45.37 -32.42
N ILE A 2 12.20 -44.90 -31.75
CA ILE A 2 10.83 -45.37 -31.99
C ILE A 2 10.36 -44.77 -33.32
N THR A 3 9.92 -45.61 -34.26
CA THR A 3 9.56 -45.19 -35.61
C THR A 3 8.32 -44.29 -35.60
N MET A 4 8.47 -43.02 -35.99
CA MET A 4 7.35 -42.06 -36.02
C MET A 4 6.38 -42.40 -37.16
N LEU A 5 5.09 -42.50 -36.82
CA LEU A 5 4.03 -42.83 -37.78
C LEU A 5 3.94 -41.78 -38.91
N THR A 6 3.60 -42.23 -40.11
CA THR A 6 3.45 -41.34 -41.28
C THR A 6 2.39 -40.26 -41.04
N ALA A 7 1.28 -40.60 -40.38
CA ALA A 7 0.24 -39.65 -40.00
C ALA A 7 0.75 -38.56 -39.02
N THR A 8 1.54 -38.95 -38.01
CA THR A 8 2.18 -38.01 -37.08
C THR A 8 3.10 -37.05 -37.80
N ARG A 9 3.94 -37.55 -38.73
CA ARG A 9 4.82 -36.70 -39.55
C ARG A 9 4.04 -35.69 -40.40
N ARG A 10 2.94 -36.13 -41.04
CA ARG A 10 2.07 -35.23 -41.82
C ARG A 10 1.45 -34.13 -40.95
N LEU A 11 0.97 -34.47 -39.74
CA LEU A 11 0.45 -33.47 -38.81
C LEU A 11 1.52 -32.44 -38.45
N LEU A 12 2.70 -32.88 -37.98
CA LEU A 12 3.77 -31.97 -37.57
C LEU A 12 4.23 -31.07 -38.72
N ALA A 13 4.36 -31.60 -39.93
CA ALA A 13 4.71 -30.83 -41.12
C ALA A 13 3.65 -29.76 -41.45
N SER A 14 2.36 -30.05 -41.26
CA SER A 14 1.28 -29.07 -41.46
C SER A 14 1.26 -27.95 -40.41
N LEU A 15 1.79 -28.22 -39.22
CA LEU A 15 1.82 -27.29 -38.09
C LEU A 15 3.08 -26.40 -38.08
N ASP A 16 4.20 -26.87 -38.63
CA ASP A 16 5.52 -26.19 -38.60
C ASP A 16 5.51 -24.75 -39.15
N PRO A 17 4.92 -24.44 -40.31
CA PRO A 17 5.01 -23.08 -40.89
C PRO A 17 4.08 -22.07 -40.21
N LEU A 18 3.21 -22.49 -39.29
CA LEU A 18 2.13 -21.67 -38.75
C LEU A 18 2.57 -20.89 -37.49
N PRO A 19 2.12 -19.63 -37.31
CA PRO A 19 2.27 -18.93 -36.04
C PRO A 19 1.52 -19.67 -34.92
N TYR A 20 2.02 -19.59 -33.68
CA TYR A 20 1.49 -20.35 -32.53
C TYR A 20 -0.05 -20.33 -32.39
N PRO A 21 -0.77 -19.18 -32.44
CA PRO A 21 -2.22 -19.17 -32.32
C PRO A 21 -2.93 -19.93 -33.45
N VAL A 22 -2.44 -19.83 -34.68
CA VAL A 22 -3.01 -20.55 -35.84
C VAL A 22 -2.69 -22.03 -35.73
N ARG A 23 -1.46 -22.36 -35.33
CA ARG A 23 -1.01 -23.73 -35.08
C ARG A 23 -1.86 -24.45 -34.04
N MET A 24 -2.14 -23.81 -32.91
CA MET A 24 -3.01 -24.39 -31.86
C MET A 24 -4.46 -24.55 -32.33
N ARG A 25 -5.02 -23.59 -33.09
CA ARG A 25 -6.36 -23.74 -33.68
C ARG A 25 -6.42 -24.92 -34.64
N ARG A 26 -5.43 -25.05 -35.52
CA ARG A 26 -5.35 -26.16 -36.48
C ARG A 26 -5.21 -27.51 -35.78
N LEU A 27 -4.40 -27.59 -34.72
CA LEU A 27 -4.28 -28.79 -33.89
C LEU A 27 -5.61 -29.18 -33.24
N VAL A 28 -6.34 -28.21 -32.68
CA VAL A 28 -7.66 -28.45 -32.06
C VAL A 28 -8.69 -28.91 -33.09
N GLU A 29 -8.71 -28.29 -34.27
CA GLU A 29 -9.57 -28.69 -35.39
C GLU A 29 -9.26 -30.12 -35.86
N TRP A 30 -7.97 -30.43 -36.06
CA TRP A 30 -7.50 -31.77 -36.40
C TRP A 30 -7.92 -32.78 -35.33
N ALA A 31 -7.69 -32.50 -34.05
CA ALA A 31 -8.03 -33.42 -32.97
C ALA A 31 -9.54 -33.74 -32.94
N ARG A 32 -10.42 -32.79 -33.27
CA ARG A 32 -11.87 -33.03 -33.27
C ARG A 32 -12.35 -33.87 -34.46
N THR A 33 -11.62 -33.87 -35.57
CA THR A 33 -12.10 -34.41 -36.86
C THR A 33 -11.34 -35.65 -37.33
N ALA A 34 -10.10 -35.86 -36.87
CA ALA A 34 -9.25 -36.92 -37.37
C ALA A 34 -9.62 -38.32 -36.81
N PRO A 35 -9.85 -39.34 -37.67
CA PRO A 35 -10.21 -40.68 -37.24
C PRO A 35 -9.02 -41.44 -36.60
N ASP A 36 -7.79 -41.09 -36.98
CA ASP A 36 -6.55 -41.68 -36.48
C ASP A 36 -5.98 -40.96 -35.23
N ARG A 37 -6.72 -39.99 -34.67
CA ARG A 37 -6.28 -39.17 -33.51
C ARG A 37 -5.67 -39.99 -32.40
N VAL A 38 -6.34 -41.06 -31.94
CA VAL A 38 -5.91 -41.83 -30.76
C VAL A 38 -4.51 -42.41 -30.98
N GLN A 39 -4.26 -42.95 -32.18
CA GLN A 39 -2.98 -43.54 -32.54
C GLN A 39 -1.89 -42.47 -32.72
N VAL A 40 -2.21 -41.33 -33.35
CA VAL A 40 -1.29 -40.20 -33.49
C VAL A 40 -0.93 -39.60 -32.13
N CYS A 41 -1.90 -39.39 -31.23
CA CYS A 41 -1.67 -38.88 -29.88
C CYS A 41 -0.84 -39.85 -29.02
N ARG A 42 -1.05 -41.17 -29.16
CA ARG A 42 -0.17 -42.17 -28.52
C ARG A 42 1.26 -42.07 -29.03
N ASN A 43 1.44 -41.99 -30.34
CA ASN A 43 2.78 -41.86 -30.93
C ASN A 43 3.46 -40.53 -30.55
N LEU A 44 2.72 -39.41 -30.45
CA LEU A 44 3.24 -38.11 -29.98
C LEU A 44 3.69 -38.17 -28.50
N ARG A 45 3.01 -38.96 -27.65
CA ARG A 45 3.38 -39.14 -26.24
C ARG A 45 4.73 -39.84 -26.05
N GLU A 46 5.17 -40.61 -27.04
CA GLU A 46 6.45 -41.34 -27.03
C GLU A 46 7.63 -40.49 -27.56
N GLN A 47 7.37 -39.26 -28.01
CA GLN A 47 8.39 -38.36 -28.56
C GLN A 47 8.87 -37.31 -27.53
N GLY A 48 9.43 -36.20 -28.02
CA GLY A 48 9.99 -35.13 -27.22
C GLY A 48 8.96 -34.25 -26.47
N PRO A 49 9.42 -33.35 -25.59
CA PRO A 49 8.57 -32.45 -24.80
C PRO A 49 7.54 -31.66 -25.62
N TYR A 50 7.93 -31.22 -26.82
CA TYR A 50 7.07 -30.46 -27.72
C TYR A 50 5.87 -31.30 -28.20
N GLU A 51 6.13 -32.51 -28.69
CA GLU A 51 5.12 -33.44 -29.17
C GLU A 51 4.17 -33.89 -28.04
N ARG A 52 4.70 -34.16 -26.85
CA ARG A 52 3.88 -34.52 -25.68
C ARG A 52 2.95 -33.38 -25.27
N HIS A 53 3.41 -32.12 -25.37
CA HIS A 53 2.54 -30.96 -25.16
C HIS A 53 1.41 -30.87 -26.19
N LEU A 54 1.69 -31.14 -27.47
CA LEU A 54 0.65 -31.19 -28.51
C LEU A 54 -0.37 -32.31 -28.23
N ALA A 55 0.09 -33.49 -27.79
CA ALA A 55 -0.79 -34.59 -27.38
C ALA A 55 -1.72 -34.18 -26.23
N LEU A 56 -1.20 -33.46 -25.22
CA LEU A 56 -2.02 -32.93 -24.13
C LEU A 56 -3.06 -31.92 -24.64
N VAL A 57 -2.68 -31.00 -25.53
CA VAL A 57 -3.62 -30.00 -26.09
C VAL A 57 -4.73 -30.69 -26.88
N ALA A 58 -4.38 -31.72 -27.68
CA ALA A 58 -5.36 -32.52 -28.40
C ALA A 58 -6.31 -33.26 -27.44
N ALA A 59 -5.76 -33.88 -26.39
CA ALA A 59 -6.57 -34.57 -25.37
C ALA A 59 -7.52 -33.60 -24.64
N MET A 60 -7.06 -32.39 -24.30
CA MET A 60 -7.90 -31.33 -23.72
C MET A 60 -9.01 -30.88 -24.68
N ALA A 61 -8.72 -30.80 -25.98
CA ALA A 61 -9.67 -30.38 -27.00
C ALA A 61 -10.83 -31.37 -27.20
N THR A 62 -10.56 -32.67 -27.00
CA THR A 62 -11.52 -33.76 -27.15
C THR A 62 -12.04 -34.32 -25.83
N ARG A 63 -11.61 -33.75 -24.68
CA ARG A 63 -11.88 -34.27 -23.33
C ARG A 63 -11.50 -35.75 -23.16
N ASP A 64 -10.39 -36.16 -23.76
CA ASP A 64 -9.85 -37.52 -23.66
C ASP A 64 -9.29 -37.76 -22.26
N ALA A 65 -10.00 -38.55 -21.45
CA ALA A 65 -9.65 -38.82 -20.07
C ALA A 65 -8.35 -39.62 -19.93
N GLU A 66 -8.10 -40.59 -20.82
CA GLU A 66 -6.88 -41.40 -20.80
C GLU A 66 -5.67 -40.54 -21.15
N GLY A 67 -5.79 -39.68 -22.18
CA GLY A 67 -4.75 -38.74 -22.58
C GLY A 67 -4.40 -37.74 -21.48
N ILE A 68 -5.40 -37.18 -20.78
CA ILE A 68 -5.19 -36.26 -19.67
C ILE A 68 -4.57 -36.98 -18.46
N ALA A 69 -5.06 -38.16 -18.10
CA ALA A 69 -4.55 -38.95 -16.98
C ALA A 69 -3.07 -39.36 -17.19
N ALA A 70 -2.69 -39.72 -18.42
CA ALA A 70 -1.30 -40.00 -18.76
C ALA A 70 -0.40 -38.76 -18.56
N ALA A 71 -0.87 -37.58 -18.98
CA ALA A 71 -0.10 -36.34 -18.89
C ALA A 71 0.06 -35.81 -17.44
N VAL A 72 -0.79 -36.22 -16.49
CA VAL A 72 -0.65 -35.91 -15.06
C VAL A 72 0.62 -36.54 -14.45
N ARG A 73 1.19 -37.55 -15.11
CA ARG A 73 2.45 -38.22 -14.74
C ARG A 73 3.61 -37.90 -15.70
N ASP A 74 3.45 -36.92 -16.60
CA ASP A 74 4.53 -36.54 -17.54
C ASP A 74 5.81 -36.16 -16.76
N PRO A 75 7.02 -36.49 -17.25
CA PRO A 75 8.25 -36.09 -16.58
C PRO A 75 8.44 -34.56 -16.54
N LEU A 76 7.81 -33.77 -17.43
CA LEU A 76 7.94 -32.32 -17.48
C LEU A 76 6.94 -31.61 -16.56
N PRO A 77 7.40 -30.78 -15.59
CA PRO A 77 6.51 -30.07 -14.66
C PRO A 77 5.48 -29.14 -15.32
N SER A 78 5.80 -28.54 -16.47
CA SER A 78 4.87 -27.65 -17.19
C SER A 78 3.68 -28.42 -17.79
N ILE A 79 3.92 -29.60 -18.35
CA ILE A 79 2.89 -30.50 -18.89
C ILE A 79 2.06 -31.08 -17.74
N ARG A 80 2.69 -31.63 -16.69
CA ARG A 80 1.94 -32.10 -15.49
C ARG A 80 1.06 -31.00 -14.92
N GLY A 81 1.60 -29.80 -14.73
CA GLY A 81 0.86 -28.69 -14.17
C GLY A 81 -0.35 -28.27 -15.02
N ALA A 82 -0.25 -28.32 -16.34
CA ALA A 82 -1.38 -28.09 -17.24
C ALA A 82 -2.39 -29.25 -17.18
N ALA A 83 -1.91 -30.48 -17.20
CA ALA A 83 -2.72 -31.69 -17.12
C ALA A 83 -3.51 -31.78 -15.80
N LEU A 84 -2.90 -31.46 -14.65
CA LEU A 84 -3.59 -31.39 -13.35
C LEU A 84 -4.76 -30.40 -13.37
N THR A 85 -4.58 -29.25 -14.04
CA THR A 85 -5.65 -28.26 -14.18
C THR A 85 -6.77 -28.76 -15.10
N ALA A 86 -6.41 -29.51 -16.15
CA ALA A 86 -7.37 -30.12 -17.06
C ALA A 86 -8.13 -31.29 -16.41
N ALA A 87 -7.44 -32.16 -15.67
CA ALA A 87 -8.01 -33.28 -14.92
C ALA A 87 -9.07 -32.78 -13.93
N LEU A 88 -8.74 -31.74 -13.15
CA LEU A 88 -9.67 -31.07 -12.24
C LEU A 88 -10.81 -30.33 -12.94
N ARG A 89 -10.81 -30.15 -14.25
CA ARG A 89 -11.96 -29.61 -15.00
C ARG A 89 -12.83 -30.70 -15.62
N ALA A 90 -12.27 -31.89 -15.79
CA ALA A 90 -12.91 -33.06 -16.37
C ALA A 90 -13.30 -34.10 -15.31
N ASP A 91 -13.22 -33.76 -14.02
CA ASP A 91 -13.50 -34.65 -12.88
C ASP A 91 -12.65 -35.94 -12.87
N ILE A 92 -11.42 -35.84 -13.38
CA ILE A 92 -10.45 -36.93 -13.37
C ILE A 92 -9.61 -36.85 -12.09
N PRO A 93 -9.42 -37.96 -11.35
CA PRO A 93 -8.59 -37.97 -10.16
C PRO A 93 -7.16 -37.48 -10.42
N VAL A 94 -6.65 -36.61 -9.55
CA VAL A 94 -5.28 -36.05 -9.65
C VAL A 94 -4.18 -37.03 -9.19
N GLY A 95 -4.59 -38.21 -8.74
CA GLY A 95 -3.74 -39.23 -8.13
C GLY A 95 -3.38 -38.88 -6.68
N ASP A 96 -2.38 -39.60 -6.15
CA ASP A 96 -1.82 -39.36 -4.83
C ASP A 96 -1.29 -37.93 -4.70
N ILE A 97 -1.74 -37.21 -3.67
CA ILE A 97 -1.36 -35.84 -3.35
C ILE A 97 -0.16 -35.78 -2.40
N THR A 98 0.12 -36.87 -1.67
CA THR A 98 1.11 -36.93 -0.59
C THR A 98 2.54 -36.81 -1.11
N ASP A 99 2.84 -37.36 -2.29
CA ASP A 99 4.16 -37.22 -2.93
C ASP A 99 4.22 -36.14 -4.04
N ARG A 100 3.17 -35.30 -4.17
CA ARG A 100 3.22 -34.16 -5.10
C ARG A 100 4.08 -33.04 -4.56
N SER A 101 4.80 -32.34 -5.44
CA SER A 101 5.55 -31.14 -5.03
C SER A 101 4.64 -30.04 -4.48
N ALA A 102 5.16 -29.19 -3.59
CA ALA A 102 4.39 -28.07 -3.03
C ALA A 102 3.81 -27.12 -4.11
N MET A 103 4.53 -26.93 -5.23
CA MET A 103 4.06 -26.14 -6.37
C MET A 103 2.83 -26.77 -7.05
N GLU A 104 2.82 -28.09 -7.21
CA GLU A 104 1.70 -28.83 -7.80
C GLU A 104 0.48 -28.82 -6.88
N ARG A 105 0.67 -29.08 -5.58
CA ARG A 105 -0.41 -28.99 -4.58
C ARG A 105 -1.05 -27.60 -4.56
N ARG A 106 -0.25 -26.53 -4.47
CA ARG A 106 -0.76 -25.15 -4.53
C ARG A 106 -1.49 -24.84 -5.84
N ARG A 107 -1.12 -25.48 -6.95
CA ARG A 107 -1.83 -25.36 -8.23
C ARG A 107 -3.18 -26.07 -8.19
N ILE A 108 -3.25 -27.26 -7.60
CA ILE A 108 -4.51 -27.99 -7.35
C ILE A 108 -5.44 -27.12 -6.51
N TYR A 109 -4.97 -26.60 -5.36
CA TYR A 109 -5.78 -25.77 -4.47
C TYR A 109 -6.29 -24.51 -5.17
N ARG A 110 -5.42 -23.84 -5.94
CA ARG A 110 -5.81 -22.66 -6.74
C ARG A 110 -6.88 -22.98 -7.78
N SER A 111 -6.81 -24.15 -8.40
CA SER A 111 -7.76 -24.60 -9.41
C SER A 111 -9.12 -24.90 -8.78
N LEU A 112 -9.13 -25.61 -7.66
CA LEU A 112 -10.34 -25.90 -6.87
C LEU A 112 -11.02 -24.61 -6.38
N ARG A 113 -10.26 -23.63 -5.84
CA ARG A 113 -10.80 -22.32 -5.44
C ARG A 113 -11.41 -21.52 -6.60
N ARG A 114 -10.96 -21.75 -7.83
CA ARG A 114 -11.47 -21.03 -9.03
C ARG A 114 -12.71 -21.67 -9.63
N ARG A 115 -12.76 -23.01 -9.69
CA ARG A 115 -13.90 -23.79 -10.20
C ARG A 115 -15.04 -23.89 -9.18
N TYR A 116 -14.70 -23.88 -7.89
CA TYR A 116 -15.58 -24.20 -6.76
C TYR A 116 -16.18 -25.62 -6.89
N ALA A 117 -15.38 -26.61 -6.50
CA ALA A 117 -15.74 -28.04 -6.44
C ALA A 117 -15.55 -28.55 -5.01
N PRO A 118 -16.46 -28.20 -4.08
CA PRO A 118 -16.28 -28.40 -2.64
C PRO A 118 -16.13 -29.87 -2.25
N THR A 119 -16.90 -30.79 -2.85
CA THR A 119 -16.81 -32.23 -2.56
C THR A 119 -15.39 -32.79 -2.74
N VAL A 120 -14.68 -32.35 -3.77
CA VAL A 120 -13.28 -32.78 -4.03
C VAL A 120 -12.33 -32.16 -3.01
N ALA A 121 -12.54 -30.89 -2.66
CA ALA A 121 -11.70 -30.22 -1.66
C ALA A 121 -11.93 -30.78 -0.25
N ASP A 122 -13.18 -31.07 0.12
CA ASP A 122 -13.60 -31.67 1.38
C ASP A 122 -13.00 -33.07 1.56
N ALA A 123 -12.96 -33.88 0.50
CA ALA A 123 -12.31 -35.20 0.55
C ALA A 123 -10.79 -35.12 0.77
N LEU A 124 -10.14 -34.03 0.32
CA LEU A 124 -8.68 -33.87 0.39
C LEU A 124 -8.20 -33.18 1.68
N ILE A 125 -9.03 -32.34 2.31
CA ILE A 125 -8.56 -31.44 3.38
C ILE A 125 -7.98 -32.19 4.58
N GLY A 126 -8.57 -33.33 4.96
CA GLY A 126 -8.11 -34.14 6.07
C GLY A 126 -6.72 -34.72 5.83
N GLU A 127 -6.52 -35.34 4.67
CA GLU A 127 -5.22 -35.89 4.26
C GLU A 127 -4.16 -34.79 4.12
N VAL A 128 -4.51 -33.66 3.49
CA VAL A 128 -3.60 -32.52 3.34
C VAL A 128 -3.15 -31.97 4.69
N ARG A 129 -4.09 -31.83 5.64
CA ARG A 129 -3.78 -31.37 6.99
C ARG A 129 -2.87 -32.35 7.71
N ALA A 130 -3.17 -33.65 7.64
CA ALA A 130 -2.38 -34.68 8.27
C ALA A 130 -0.95 -34.78 7.70
N GLN A 131 -0.79 -34.65 6.38
CA GLN A 131 0.49 -34.90 5.69
C GLN A 131 1.33 -33.64 5.46
N PHE A 132 0.77 -32.44 5.59
CA PHE A 132 1.49 -31.19 5.31
C PHE A 132 1.22 -30.06 6.32
N GLY A 133 0.35 -30.27 7.29
CA GLY A 133 0.06 -29.33 8.36
C GLY A 133 -0.96 -28.24 8.01
N ASP A 134 -1.17 -27.35 8.98
CA ASP A 134 -2.24 -26.37 8.97
C ASP A 134 -2.09 -25.31 7.86
N GLU A 135 -0.87 -24.94 7.44
CA GLU A 135 -0.66 -23.95 6.36
C GLU A 135 -1.22 -24.40 5.01
N GLU A 136 -0.98 -25.67 4.63
CA GLU A 136 -1.46 -26.21 3.35
C GLU A 136 -2.97 -26.49 3.43
N ALA A 137 -3.47 -26.93 4.59
CA ALA A 137 -4.91 -27.07 4.83
C ALA A 137 -5.63 -25.71 4.73
N ALA A 138 -5.12 -24.66 5.38
CA ALA A 138 -5.65 -23.31 5.28
C ALA A 138 -5.60 -22.76 3.84
N ALA A 139 -4.60 -23.15 3.04
CA ALA A 139 -4.56 -22.79 1.62
C ALA A 139 -5.67 -23.47 0.80
N LEU A 140 -6.07 -24.69 1.15
CA LEU A 140 -7.15 -25.44 0.49
C LEU A 140 -8.55 -25.06 1.00
N LEU A 141 -8.69 -24.71 2.27
CA LEU A 141 -9.96 -24.42 2.95
C LEU A 141 -10.94 -23.54 2.17
N PRO A 142 -10.54 -22.45 1.45
CA PRO A 142 -11.49 -21.63 0.68
C PRO A 142 -12.07 -22.31 -0.58
N ALA A 143 -11.71 -23.57 -0.84
CA ALA A 143 -12.32 -24.40 -1.89
C ALA A 143 -13.30 -25.43 -1.34
N CYS A 144 -13.32 -25.65 -0.02
CA CYS A 144 -14.18 -26.61 0.69
C CYS A 144 -15.63 -26.13 0.76
N GLY A 145 -16.55 -26.97 1.20
CA GLY A 145 -17.94 -26.58 1.47
C GLY A 145 -18.10 -25.79 2.77
N ASP A 146 -19.21 -25.05 2.91
CA ASP A 146 -19.48 -24.22 4.09
C ASP A 146 -19.43 -25.01 5.42
N ALA A 147 -19.90 -26.26 5.43
CA ALA A 147 -19.87 -27.10 6.63
C ALA A 147 -18.43 -27.40 7.10
N THR A 148 -17.57 -27.79 6.18
CA THR A 148 -16.13 -28.00 6.43
C THR A 148 -15.45 -26.71 6.87
N VAL A 149 -15.77 -25.58 6.24
CA VAL A 149 -15.24 -24.26 6.62
C VAL A 149 -15.64 -23.92 8.06
N ARG A 150 -16.91 -24.07 8.45
CA ARG A 150 -17.35 -23.82 9.83
C ARG A 150 -16.60 -24.69 10.84
N ALA A 151 -16.43 -25.98 10.54
CA ALA A 151 -15.77 -26.92 11.44
C ALA A 151 -14.27 -26.62 11.61
N LEU A 152 -13.55 -26.32 10.52
CA LEU A 152 -12.08 -26.20 10.54
C LEU A 152 -11.56 -24.76 10.67
N LEU A 153 -12.38 -23.74 10.39
CA LEU A 153 -11.94 -22.34 10.45
C LEU A 153 -11.40 -21.93 11.84
N PRO A 154 -12.03 -22.28 12.98
CA PRO A 154 -11.48 -21.94 14.30
C PRO A 154 -10.07 -22.50 14.54
N GLU A 155 -9.76 -23.66 13.96
CA GLU A 155 -8.45 -24.29 14.10
C GLU A 155 -7.40 -23.73 13.13
N LEU A 156 -7.83 -23.36 11.91
CA LEU A 156 -6.95 -22.97 10.79
C LEU A 156 -6.84 -21.46 10.55
N GLU A 157 -7.62 -20.62 11.22
CA GLU A 157 -7.64 -19.18 10.96
C GLU A 157 -6.28 -18.49 11.16
N HIS A 158 -5.44 -19.01 12.07
CA HIS A 158 -4.07 -18.53 12.30
C HIS A 158 -3.16 -18.62 11.06
N ALA A 159 -3.44 -19.57 10.15
CA ALA A 159 -2.69 -19.80 8.92
C ALA A 159 -3.46 -19.29 7.66
N LEU A 160 -4.66 -18.75 7.83
CA LEU A 160 -5.55 -18.35 6.75
C LEU A 160 -5.58 -16.83 6.57
N ARG A 161 -5.48 -16.40 5.32
CA ARG A 161 -5.90 -15.05 4.91
C ARG A 161 -7.42 -15.01 4.71
N LEU A 162 -8.15 -14.41 5.66
CA LEU A 162 -9.62 -14.38 5.68
C LEU A 162 -10.25 -13.82 4.40
N GLU A 163 -9.56 -12.91 3.69
CA GLU A 163 -10.06 -12.33 2.44
C GLU A 163 -10.23 -13.37 1.33
N ARG A 164 -9.59 -14.55 1.46
CA ARG A 164 -9.75 -15.66 0.53
C ARG A 164 -11.13 -16.32 0.64
N LEU A 165 -11.80 -16.21 1.79
CA LEU A 165 -13.14 -16.77 2.02
C LEU A 165 -14.25 -15.91 1.40
N VAL A 166 -14.04 -14.59 1.27
CA VAL A 166 -15.06 -13.61 0.81
C VAL A 166 -15.74 -14.00 -0.51
N ARG A 167 -15.05 -14.73 -1.40
CA ARG A 167 -15.61 -15.09 -2.70
C ARG A 167 -16.76 -16.12 -2.60
N TRP A 168 -16.66 -17.09 -1.69
CA TRP A 168 -17.56 -18.24 -1.64
C TRP A 168 -18.20 -18.47 -0.25
N HIS A 169 -17.58 -17.98 0.82
CA HIS A 169 -17.92 -18.30 2.21
C HIS A 169 -18.12 -17.04 3.06
N THR A 170 -18.94 -16.09 2.60
CA THR A 170 -19.24 -14.87 3.37
C THR A 170 -19.97 -15.19 4.68
N GLY A 171 -20.91 -16.16 4.67
CA GLY A 171 -21.67 -16.59 5.85
C GLY A 171 -20.77 -17.15 6.96
N PRO A 172 -20.07 -18.28 6.75
CA PRO A 172 -19.17 -18.86 7.75
C PRO A 172 -18.11 -17.88 8.27
N LEU A 173 -17.60 -16.99 7.39
CA LEU A 173 -16.66 -15.94 7.80
C LEU A 173 -17.29 -14.93 8.77
N LEU A 174 -18.48 -14.41 8.45
CA LEU A 174 -19.17 -13.44 9.30
C LEU A 174 -19.62 -14.07 10.63
N GLU A 175 -20.07 -15.32 10.61
CA GLU A 175 -20.40 -16.11 11.81
C GLU A 175 -19.19 -16.21 12.74
N ARG A 176 -18.03 -16.64 12.22
CA ARG A 176 -16.80 -16.77 13.02
C ARG A 176 -16.28 -15.44 13.55
N VAL A 177 -16.33 -14.38 12.74
CA VAL A 177 -15.89 -13.04 13.21
C VAL A 177 -16.83 -12.51 14.29
N ARG A 178 -18.15 -12.75 14.17
CA ARG A 178 -19.13 -12.38 15.21
C ARG A 178 -18.84 -13.08 16.53
N GLU A 179 -18.61 -14.39 16.50
CA GLU A 179 -18.24 -15.20 17.66
C GLU A 179 -16.97 -14.63 18.34
N ARG A 180 -15.90 -14.41 17.56
CA ARG A 180 -14.65 -13.82 18.08
C ARG A 180 -14.86 -12.46 18.73
N LEU A 181 -15.68 -11.59 18.13
CA LEU A 181 -15.94 -10.25 18.66
C LEU A 181 -16.81 -10.28 19.91
N ALA A 182 -17.74 -11.24 19.99
CA ALA A 182 -18.62 -11.43 21.15
C ALA A 182 -17.87 -11.98 22.36
N GLU A 183 -16.97 -12.94 22.16
CA GLU A 183 -16.14 -13.54 23.21
C GLU A 183 -14.98 -12.64 23.63
N ALA A 184 -14.45 -11.83 22.71
CA ALA A 184 -13.32 -10.96 23.01
C ALA A 184 -13.69 -9.83 23.99
N PRO A 185 -12.90 -9.64 25.06
CA PRO A 185 -12.87 -8.40 25.83
C PRO A 185 -12.67 -7.18 24.92
N PRO A 186 -13.20 -5.99 25.30
CA PRO A 186 -13.11 -4.78 24.49
C PRO A 186 -11.70 -4.46 23.97
N GLU A 187 -10.66 -4.73 24.76
CA GLU A 187 -9.26 -4.48 24.43
C GLU A 187 -8.75 -5.37 23.28
N LEU A 188 -9.29 -6.58 23.15
CA LEU A 188 -8.89 -7.54 22.13
C LEU A 188 -9.71 -7.42 20.84
N ARG A 189 -10.87 -6.74 20.86
CA ARG A 189 -11.69 -6.51 19.67
C ARG A 189 -10.94 -5.74 18.59
N ALA A 190 -10.10 -4.78 18.97
CA ALA A 190 -9.27 -4.05 18.01
C ALA A 190 -8.33 -4.98 17.22
N ARG A 191 -7.76 -6.00 17.89
CA ARG A 191 -6.92 -7.02 17.23
C ARG A 191 -7.74 -7.88 16.28
N VAL A 192 -8.91 -8.34 16.71
CA VAL A 192 -9.83 -9.12 15.86
C VAL A 192 -10.19 -8.32 14.60
N TRP A 193 -10.50 -7.03 14.75
CA TRP A 193 -10.75 -6.15 13.62
C TRP A 193 -9.53 -5.92 12.73
N GLY A 194 -8.33 -5.82 13.30
CA GLY A 194 -7.08 -5.73 12.54
C GLY A 194 -6.92 -6.89 11.54
N ASP A 195 -7.29 -8.10 11.95
CA ASP A 195 -7.24 -9.29 11.11
C ASP A 195 -8.40 -9.37 10.11
N ALA A 196 -9.62 -9.01 10.54
CA ALA A 196 -10.85 -9.34 9.84
C ALA A 196 -11.45 -8.22 9.00
N ALA A 197 -11.16 -6.94 9.28
CA ALA A 197 -11.88 -5.80 8.70
C ALA A 197 -11.87 -5.81 7.17
N VAL A 198 -10.71 -6.06 6.56
CA VAL A 198 -10.57 -6.11 5.09
C VAL A 198 -11.46 -7.19 4.47
N ALA A 199 -11.69 -8.31 5.16
CA ALA A 199 -12.59 -9.36 4.69
C ALA A 199 -14.06 -8.98 4.93
N VAL A 200 -14.41 -8.57 6.15
CA VAL A 200 -15.77 -8.20 6.58
C VAL A 200 -16.35 -7.08 5.71
N LEU A 201 -15.59 -6.01 5.46
CA LEU A 201 -16.02 -4.86 4.64
C LEU A 201 -16.28 -5.24 3.15
N ARG A 202 -15.92 -6.47 2.75
CA ARG A 202 -16.18 -6.99 1.41
C ARG A 202 -17.32 -8.00 1.33
N CYS A 203 -17.85 -8.44 2.47
CA CYS A 203 -18.98 -9.34 2.58
C CYS A 203 -20.31 -8.60 2.34
N ASP A 204 -21.41 -9.22 2.77
CA ASP A 204 -22.74 -8.62 2.75
C ASP A 204 -22.76 -7.27 3.52
N PRO A 205 -23.18 -6.15 2.88
CA PRO A 205 -23.12 -4.84 3.50
C PRO A 205 -23.98 -4.69 4.77
N ALA A 206 -25.15 -5.34 4.84
CA ALA A 206 -26.04 -5.22 5.99
C ALA A 206 -25.41 -5.88 7.22
N GLN A 207 -24.94 -7.12 7.07
CA GLN A 207 -24.28 -7.83 8.18
C GLN A 207 -22.94 -7.21 8.60
N ALA A 208 -22.19 -6.63 7.65
CA ALA A 208 -20.97 -5.90 7.97
C ALA A 208 -21.27 -4.64 8.81
N LEU A 209 -22.33 -3.89 8.47
CA LEU A 209 -22.80 -2.75 9.26
C LEU A 209 -23.26 -3.18 10.65
N ASP A 210 -23.99 -4.30 10.79
CA ASP A 210 -24.42 -4.82 12.09
C ASP A 210 -23.23 -5.13 13.01
N LEU A 211 -22.17 -5.74 12.47
CA LEU A 211 -20.94 -6.00 13.21
C LEU A 211 -20.23 -4.70 13.61
N LEU A 212 -20.15 -3.73 12.70
CA LEU A 212 -19.53 -2.43 12.98
C LEU A 212 -20.28 -1.65 14.06
N GLU A 213 -21.60 -1.60 13.98
CA GLU A 213 -22.42 -0.88 14.97
C GLU A 213 -22.32 -1.49 16.37
N ARG A 214 -22.18 -2.82 16.47
CA ARG A 214 -22.10 -3.50 17.76
C ARG A 214 -20.68 -3.62 18.33
N TYR A 215 -19.68 -3.80 17.48
CA TYR A 215 -18.34 -4.21 17.93
C TYR A 215 -17.19 -3.37 17.37
N ALA A 216 -17.43 -2.39 16.49
CA ALA A 216 -16.33 -1.53 16.02
C ALA A 216 -15.67 -0.81 17.21
N PRO A 217 -14.36 -0.54 17.15
CA PRO A 217 -13.71 0.30 18.15
C PRO A 217 -14.47 1.62 18.33
N GLU A 218 -14.54 2.08 19.58
CA GLU A 218 -15.28 3.31 19.93
C GLU A 218 -14.71 4.54 19.22
N GLU A 219 -13.40 4.55 18.97
CA GLU A 219 -12.66 5.74 18.56
C GLU A 219 -12.25 5.76 17.10
N SER A 220 -12.42 4.66 16.38
CA SER A 220 -12.08 4.57 14.96
C SER A 220 -12.96 3.57 14.24
N LEU A 221 -12.95 3.62 12.92
CA LEU A 221 -13.55 2.59 12.08
C LEU A 221 -12.45 1.62 11.61
N PRO A 222 -12.68 0.30 11.71
CA PRO A 222 -11.67 -0.69 11.40
C PRO A 222 -11.48 -0.89 9.89
N GLY A 223 -10.23 -1.03 9.45
CA GLY A 223 -9.92 -1.28 8.03
C GLY A 223 -9.90 -0.02 7.17
N PRO A 224 -9.69 -0.17 5.85
CA PRO A 224 -9.44 0.98 4.98
C PRO A 224 -10.74 1.69 4.57
N LEU A 225 -10.73 3.03 4.61
CA LEU A 225 -11.92 3.87 4.37
C LEU A 225 -12.47 3.80 2.94
N ASP A 226 -11.68 3.34 1.97
CA ASP A 226 -12.13 3.13 0.59
C ASP A 226 -13.16 2.00 0.49
N ALA A 227 -13.06 0.98 1.36
CA ALA A 227 -13.98 -0.15 1.40
C ALA A 227 -15.38 0.23 1.93
N TYR A 228 -15.48 1.27 2.77
CA TYR A 228 -16.75 1.80 3.28
C TYR A 228 -17.65 2.38 2.20
N GLY A 229 -17.11 2.66 1.00
CA GLY A 229 -17.90 3.07 -0.15
C GLY A 229 -18.98 2.05 -0.53
N ARG A 230 -18.76 0.74 -0.35
CA ARG A 230 -19.83 -0.26 -0.61
C ARG A 230 -20.91 -0.25 0.47
N LEU A 231 -20.54 -0.03 1.73
CA LEU A 231 -21.49 0.10 2.82
C LEU A 231 -22.35 1.35 2.67
N ALA A 232 -21.73 2.49 2.32
CA ALA A 232 -22.45 3.74 2.07
C ALA A 232 -23.35 3.69 0.83
N ALA A 233 -23.03 2.84 -0.15
CA ALA A 233 -23.93 2.60 -1.29
C ALA A 233 -25.16 1.76 -0.91
N HIS A 234 -25.06 0.96 0.16
CA HIS A 234 -26.17 0.18 0.70
C HIS A 234 -27.02 1.00 1.67
N ASP A 235 -26.40 1.63 2.66
CA ASP A 235 -27.06 2.52 3.61
C ASP A 235 -26.11 3.67 4.04
N PRO A 236 -26.22 4.86 3.41
CA PRO A 236 -25.38 6.00 3.76
C PRO A 236 -25.69 6.56 5.15
N GLY A 237 -26.93 6.42 5.64
CA GLY A 237 -27.36 6.95 6.94
C GLY A 237 -26.71 6.21 8.11
N ARG A 238 -26.67 4.88 8.04
CA ARG A 238 -25.91 4.03 9.00
C ARG A 238 -24.43 4.39 9.01
N VAL A 239 -23.82 4.57 7.83
CA VAL A 239 -22.40 4.94 7.72
C VAL A 239 -22.11 6.32 8.31
N VAL A 240 -22.96 7.33 8.09
CA VAL A 240 -22.78 8.64 8.73
C VAL A 240 -22.90 8.53 10.23
N ARG A 241 -23.90 7.82 10.77
CA ARG A 241 -24.03 7.62 12.23
C ARG A 241 -22.80 6.94 12.83
N LEU A 242 -22.24 5.95 12.13
CA LEU A 242 -20.98 5.34 12.50
C LEU A 242 -19.84 6.37 12.52
N LEU A 243 -19.67 7.15 11.46
CA LEU A 243 -18.61 8.17 11.38
C LEU A 243 -18.74 9.25 12.46
N THR A 244 -19.97 9.64 12.80
CA THR A 244 -20.25 10.75 13.71
C THR A 244 -20.44 10.32 15.17
N ALA A 245 -20.19 9.05 15.49
CA ALA A 245 -20.21 8.55 16.86
C ALA A 245 -19.27 9.40 17.75
N PRO A 246 -19.67 9.79 18.98
CA PRO A 246 -18.92 10.74 19.81
C PRO A 246 -17.43 10.40 20.00
N GLY A 247 -17.13 9.14 20.30
CA GLY A 247 -15.75 8.66 20.49
C GLY A 247 -14.84 8.79 19.26
N ARG A 248 -15.40 8.91 18.04
CA ARG A 248 -14.63 8.98 16.77
C ARG A 248 -14.25 10.40 16.35
N ALA A 249 -14.64 11.43 17.13
CA ALA A 249 -14.43 12.82 16.76
C ALA A 249 -12.94 13.17 16.53
N ALA A 250 -12.04 12.75 17.43
CA ALA A 250 -10.61 13.01 17.27
C ALA A 250 -9.98 12.28 16.08
N TRP A 251 -10.40 11.05 15.83
CA TRP A 251 -9.95 10.26 14.68
C TRP A 251 -10.38 10.92 13.36
N LEU A 252 -11.67 11.28 13.26
CA LEU A 252 -12.21 11.92 12.07
C LEU A 252 -11.58 13.30 11.78
N ARG A 253 -11.11 14.03 12.81
CA ARG A 253 -10.35 15.28 12.63
C ARG A 253 -8.96 15.07 12.02
N ARG A 254 -8.40 13.86 12.07
CA ARG A 254 -7.06 13.56 11.53
C ARG A 254 -7.14 12.82 10.19
N ASP A 255 -8.24 12.14 9.93
CA ASP A 255 -8.45 11.34 8.74
C ASP A 255 -9.28 12.06 7.66
N VAL A 256 -8.95 11.80 6.40
CA VAL A 256 -9.65 12.35 5.24
C VAL A 256 -10.50 11.27 4.58
N LEU A 257 -11.80 11.50 4.48
CA LEU A 257 -12.70 10.56 3.81
C LEU A 257 -12.43 10.54 2.30
N PRO A 258 -12.33 9.36 1.68
CA PRO A 258 -12.13 9.26 0.24
C PRO A 258 -13.25 9.96 -0.55
N PRO A 259 -12.96 10.61 -1.69
CA PRO A 259 -13.98 11.30 -2.50
C PRO A 259 -15.14 10.38 -2.95
N ALA A 260 -14.85 9.09 -3.15
CA ALA A 260 -15.88 8.12 -3.52
C ALA A 260 -16.83 7.78 -2.37
N LEU A 261 -16.40 7.90 -1.11
CA LEU A 261 -17.25 7.76 0.06
C LEU A 261 -18.10 9.02 0.24
N LEU A 262 -17.47 10.21 0.19
CA LEU A 262 -18.17 11.50 0.28
C LEU A 262 -19.30 11.63 -0.75
N ARG A 263 -19.06 11.24 -2.01
CA ARG A 263 -20.10 11.25 -3.06
C ARG A 263 -21.30 10.36 -2.76
N ARG A 264 -21.11 9.26 -2.01
CA ARG A 264 -22.20 8.35 -1.62
C ARG A 264 -22.96 8.89 -0.42
N LEU A 265 -22.27 9.57 0.49
CA LEU A 265 -22.90 10.26 1.62
C LEU A 265 -23.66 11.51 1.18
N ALA A 266 -23.24 12.18 0.10
CA ALA A 266 -23.87 13.39 -0.43
C ALA A 266 -25.34 13.22 -0.84
N VAL A 267 -25.82 11.97 -1.00
CA VAL A 267 -27.23 11.64 -1.27
C VAL A 267 -28.13 11.93 -0.06
N LEU A 268 -27.58 11.92 1.16
CA LEU A 268 -28.31 12.23 2.39
C LEU A 268 -28.82 13.68 2.39
N SER A 269 -29.84 13.94 3.21
CA SER A 269 -30.36 15.30 3.43
C SER A 269 -29.34 16.23 4.08
N THR A 270 -29.55 17.54 4.00
CA THR A 270 -28.64 18.50 4.67
C THR A 270 -28.59 18.24 6.18
N ALA A 271 -29.75 17.99 6.81
CA ALA A 271 -29.88 17.71 8.23
C ALA A 271 -29.04 16.51 8.70
N GLU A 272 -29.04 15.42 7.93
CA GLU A 272 -28.25 14.22 8.26
C GLU A 272 -26.75 14.42 8.09
N LEU A 273 -26.31 15.38 7.26
CA LEU A 273 -24.89 15.69 7.06
C LEU A 273 -24.36 16.73 8.05
N VAL A 274 -25.22 17.49 8.74
CA VAL A 274 -24.80 18.51 9.72
C VAL A 274 -23.85 17.93 10.78
N PRO A 275 -24.12 16.78 11.43
CA PRO A 275 -23.21 16.25 12.43
C PRO A 275 -21.80 15.99 11.88
N LEU A 276 -21.69 15.52 10.63
CA LEU A 276 -20.40 15.32 9.96
C LEU A 276 -19.72 16.66 9.62
N ALA A 277 -20.47 17.61 9.08
CA ALA A 277 -19.94 18.93 8.73
C ALA A 277 -19.45 19.71 9.97
N SER A 278 -20.18 19.65 11.08
CA SER A 278 -19.79 20.27 12.36
C SER A 278 -18.49 19.67 12.91
N ARG A 279 -18.23 18.37 12.70
CA ARG A 279 -16.94 17.74 13.08
C ARG A 279 -15.76 18.24 12.23
N TYR A 280 -16.02 18.67 10.99
CA TYR A 280 -15.00 19.18 10.08
C TYR A 280 -14.77 20.69 10.15
N ARG A 281 -15.52 21.44 10.97
CA ARG A 281 -15.39 22.91 11.06
C ARG A 281 -13.96 23.40 11.29
N GLU A 282 -13.20 22.69 12.12
CA GLU A 282 -11.78 22.99 12.44
C GLU A 282 -10.80 22.36 11.42
N HIS A 283 -11.27 21.44 10.57
CA HIS A 283 -10.46 20.77 9.55
C HIS A 283 -10.90 21.20 8.14
N SER A 284 -10.52 22.43 7.80
CA SER A 284 -10.91 23.13 6.56
C SER A 284 -10.85 22.30 5.26
N PRO A 285 -9.78 21.53 4.97
CA PRO A 285 -9.74 20.70 3.76
C PRO A 285 -10.83 19.61 3.71
N ALA A 286 -11.23 19.08 4.86
CA ALA A 286 -12.24 18.03 4.94
C ALA A 286 -13.65 18.61 4.81
N LEU A 287 -13.89 19.79 5.41
CA LEU A 287 -15.13 20.53 5.21
C LEU A 287 -15.30 20.93 3.74
N ALA A 288 -14.25 21.46 3.11
CA ALA A 288 -14.27 21.80 1.69
C ALA A 288 -14.57 20.58 0.80
N ALA A 289 -13.97 19.43 1.08
CA ALA A 289 -14.24 18.18 0.35
C ALA A 289 -15.69 17.70 0.51
N LEU A 290 -16.27 17.80 1.71
CA LEU A 290 -17.69 17.47 1.96
C LEU A 290 -18.62 18.43 1.21
N LEU A 291 -18.36 19.75 1.28
CA LEU A 291 -19.12 20.77 0.58
C LEU A 291 -19.03 20.58 -0.95
N ASP A 292 -17.87 20.21 -1.49
CA ASP A 292 -17.72 19.97 -2.92
C ASP A 292 -18.49 18.72 -3.38
N ALA A 293 -18.61 17.71 -2.52
CA ALA A 293 -19.35 16.49 -2.81
C ALA A 293 -20.88 16.69 -2.91
N VAL A 294 -21.45 17.70 -2.23
CA VAL A 294 -22.89 18.00 -2.30
C VAL A 294 -23.23 18.96 -3.46
N ALA A 295 -24.48 18.90 -3.91
CA ALA A 295 -24.98 19.76 -4.97
C ALA A 295 -24.82 21.26 -4.62
N PRO A 296 -24.41 22.13 -5.57
CA PRO A 296 -24.13 23.55 -5.31
C PRO A 296 -25.24 24.29 -4.56
N ALA A 297 -26.52 23.97 -4.84
CA ALA A 297 -27.68 24.60 -4.19
C ALA A 297 -27.76 24.35 -2.68
N ARG A 298 -27.18 23.25 -2.17
CA ARG A 298 -27.24 22.84 -0.76
C ARG A 298 -26.02 23.29 0.05
N ARG A 299 -24.95 23.72 -0.62
CA ARG A 299 -23.65 24.06 0.02
C ARG A 299 -23.79 25.20 1.01
N ALA A 300 -24.59 26.21 0.69
CA ALA A 300 -24.84 27.36 1.56
C ALA A 300 -25.49 26.94 2.89
N GLU A 301 -26.61 26.22 2.80
CA GLU A 301 -27.33 25.72 3.97
C GLU A 301 -26.45 24.82 4.85
N LEU A 302 -25.72 23.89 4.26
CA LEU A 302 -24.84 22.99 5.00
C LEU A 302 -23.71 23.74 5.72
N TYR A 303 -23.10 24.73 5.05
CA TYR A 303 -22.05 25.57 5.64
C TYR A 303 -22.58 26.38 6.82
N ASP A 304 -23.72 27.07 6.65
CA ASP A 304 -24.30 27.89 7.71
C ASP A 304 -24.73 27.04 8.92
N ARG A 305 -25.28 25.84 8.68
CA ARG A 305 -25.65 24.90 9.76
C ARG A 305 -24.45 24.26 10.46
N ALA A 306 -23.34 24.04 9.76
CA ALA A 306 -22.11 23.52 10.38
C ALA A 306 -21.48 24.53 11.36
N LEU A 307 -21.72 25.83 11.15
CA LEU A 307 -21.16 26.92 11.95
C LEU A 307 -22.12 27.52 12.97
N SER A 308 -23.36 27.01 13.10
CA SER A 308 -24.40 27.64 13.95
C SER A 308 -24.06 27.75 15.44
N GLU A 309 -23.14 26.92 15.93
CA GLU A 309 -22.67 26.92 17.33
C GLU A 309 -21.49 27.88 17.57
N VAL A 310 -20.83 28.36 16.51
CA VAL A 310 -19.63 29.22 16.60
C VAL A 310 -20.04 30.68 16.48
N ASP A 311 -19.45 31.56 17.30
CA ASP A 311 -19.52 33.00 17.02
C ASP A 311 -18.66 33.30 15.77
N THR A 312 -19.33 33.56 14.66
CA THR A 312 -18.66 33.80 13.38
C THR A 312 -18.16 35.23 13.23
N ALA A 313 -18.37 36.11 14.21
CA ALA A 313 -17.98 37.52 14.12
C ALA A 313 -16.51 37.68 13.71
N THR A 314 -15.59 36.96 14.35
CA THR A 314 -14.14 37.00 14.07
C THR A 314 -13.63 35.82 13.24
N LEU A 315 -14.48 34.86 12.87
CA LEU A 315 -14.08 33.68 12.10
C LEU A 315 -13.58 34.09 10.70
N ILE A 316 -12.43 33.57 10.29
CA ILE A 316 -11.89 33.77 8.94
C ILE A 316 -11.94 32.42 8.20
N PRO A 317 -12.80 32.23 7.17
CA PRO A 317 -12.83 31.01 6.39
C PRO A 317 -11.50 30.78 5.64
N THR A 318 -11.13 29.53 5.42
CA THR A 318 -9.96 29.20 4.60
C THR A 318 -10.27 29.31 3.11
N ALA A 319 -9.22 29.48 2.30
CA ALA A 319 -9.34 29.60 0.85
C ALA A 319 -10.01 28.37 0.21
N GLU A 320 -9.72 27.16 0.70
CA GLU A 320 -10.30 25.90 0.22
C GLU A 320 -11.81 25.87 0.38
N VAL A 321 -12.31 26.33 1.54
CA VAL A 321 -13.75 26.44 1.80
C VAL A 321 -14.35 27.50 0.88
N MET A 322 -13.71 28.66 0.74
CA MET A 322 -14.20 29.74 -0.13
C MET A 322 -14.32 29.32 -1.60
N GLU A 323 -13.42 28.47 -2.11
CA GLU A 323 -13.45 27.99 -3.51
C GLU A 323 -14.68 27.14 -3.83
N VAL A 324 -15.19 26.37 -2.87
CA VAL A 324 -16.34 25.45 -3.07
C VAL A 324 -17.68 26.09 -2.78
N LEU A 325 -17.71 27.22 -2.05
CA LEU A 325 -18.94 27.93 -1.70
C LEU A 325 -19.61 28.62 -2.90
N PRO A 326 -20.96 28.71 -2.91
CA PRO A 326 -21.69 29.51 -3.90
C PRO A 326 -21.32 31.00 -3.87
N ALA A 327 -21.46 31.69 -5.00
CA ALA A 327 -21.03 33.09 -5.15
C ALA A 327 -21.61 34.02 -4.09
N ALA A 328 -22.92 33.94 -3.81
CA ALA A 328 -23.59 34.80 -2.82
C ALA A 328 -22.99 34.65 -1.41
N VAL A 329 -22.73 33.41 -0.97
CA VAL A 329 -22.12 33.12 0.34
C VAL A 329 -20.67 33.61 0.36
N ARG A 330 -19.93 33.38 -0.71
CA ARG A 330 -18.53 33.80 -0.82
C ARG A 330 -18.37 35.32 -0.72
N ILE A 331 -19.25 36.07 -1.39
CA ILE A 331 -19.27 37.54 -1.35
C ILE A 331 -19.69 38.03 0.04
N ARG A 332 -20.69 37.39 0.67
CA ARG A 332 -21.13 37.68 2.05
C ARG A 332 -19.97 37.53 3.04
N GLU A 333 -19.28 36.38 3.02
CA GLU A 333 -18.14 36.12 3.91
C GLU A 333 -16.97 37.07 3.62
N ALA A 334 -16.65 37.34 2.35
CA ALA A 334 -15.59 38.28 2.00
C ALA A 334 -15.84 39.69 2.54
N ARG A 335 -17.08 40.20 2.39
CA ARG A 335 -17.47 41.51 2.96
C ARG A 335 -17.36 41.54 4.47
N ARG A 336 -17.76 40.46 5.15
CA ARG A 336 -17.65 40.34 6.61
C ARG A 336 -16.18 40.36 7.05
N VAL A 337 -15.33 39.54 6.43
CA VAL A 337 -13.91 39.44 6.78
C VAL A 337 -13.16 40.75 6.51
N LEU A 338 -13.49 41.47 5.42
CA LEU A 338 -12.95 42.81 5.15
C LEU A 338 -13.35 43.87 6.19
N GLY A 339 -14.40 43.61 6.99
CA GLY A 339 -14.81 44.47 8.10
C GLY A 339 -14.01 44.27 9.39
N LEU A 340 -13.14 43.25 9.46
CA LEU A 340 -12.35 42.95 10.66
C LEU A 340 -11.13 43.87 10.75
N ALA A 341 -10.90 44.46 11.93
CA ALA A 341 -9.75 45.35 12.17
C ALA A 341 -8.42 44.65 11.85
N THR A 342 -8.26 43.40 12.29
CA THR A 342 -7.07 42.57 12.02
C THR A 342 -6.79 42.38 10.52
N ILE A 343 -7.83 42.39 9.69
CA ILE A 343 -7.69 42.29 8.23
C ILE A 343 -7.38 43.65 7.62
N GLN A 344 -8.04 44.71 8.09
CA GLN A 344 -7.84 46.09 7.61
C GLN A 344 -6.42 46.61 7.86
N GLU A 345 -5.77 46.14 8.93
CA GLU A 345 -4.37 46.47 9.25
C GLU A 345 -3.35 45.83 8.29
N HIS A 346 -3.74 44.80 7.52
CA HIS A 346 -2.84 44.06 6.65
C HIS A 346 -3.25 44.19 5.17
N GLU A 347 -2.58 45.06 4.43
CA GLU A 347 -2.92 45.32 3.02
C GLU A 347 -2.98 44.06 2.15
N ALA A 348 -2.07 43.10 2.36
CA ALA A 348 -2.08 41.82 1.63
C ALA A 348 -3.34 40.99 1.91
N ALA A 349 -3.84 41.00 3.15
CA ALA A 349 -5.07 40.32 3.53
C ALA A 349 -6.30 41.02 2.91
N VAL A 350 -6.34 42.36 2.95
CA VAL A 350 -7.38 43.15 2.26
C VAL A 350 -7.42 42.77 0.78
N ARG A 351 -6.28 42.78 0.08
CA ARG A 351 -6.20 42.42 -1.35
C ARG A 351 -6.74 41.01 -1.62
N LEU A 352 -6.32 40.01 -0.82
CA LEU A 352 -6.78 38.63 -0.95
C LEU A 352 -8.31 38.51 -0.80
N TRP A 353 -8.87 39.14 0.25
CA TRP A 353 -10.30 39.06 0.54
C TRP A 353 -11.15 39.88 -0.44
N SER A 354 -10.64 41.01 -0.93
CA SER A 354 -11.28 41.77 -2.00
C SER A 354 -11.42 40.98 -3.31
N ALA A 355 -10.49 40.05 -3.60
CA ALA A 355 -10.58 39.17 -4.78
C ALA A 355 -11.73 38.13 -4.72
N TYR A 356 -12.45 38.04 -3.60
CA TYR A 356 -13.66 37.24 -3.44
C TYR A 356 -14.97 38.04 -3.58
N LEU A 357 -14.88 39.37 -3.75
CA LEU A 357 -16.04 40.22 -4.03
C LEU A 357 -16.62 39.98 -5.43
N ALA A 358 -17.76 40.60 -5.71
CA ALA A 358 -18.35 40.57 -7.05
C ALA A 358 -17.47 41.34 -8.05
N TRP A 359 -17.51 40.95 -9.32
CA TRP A 359 -17.03 41.82 -10.39
C TRP A 359 -18.05 42.96 -10.58
N PRO A 360 -17.65 44.24 -10.72
CA PRO A 360 -16.30 44.77 -10.93
C PRO A 360 -15.52 45.14 -9.66
N ASP A 361 -16.13 45.13 -8.47
CA ASP A 361 -15.48 45.55 -7.21
C ASP A 361 -14.16 44.82 -6.93
N ALA A 362 -14.12 43.50 -7.19
CA ALA A 362 -12.91 42.69 -7.06
C ALA A 362 -11.80 43.11 -8.04
N SER A 363 -12.17 43.57 -9.24
CA SER A 363 -11.24 44.08 -10.26
C SER A 363 -10.60 45.39 -9.80
N ALA A 364 -11.44 46.32 -9.33
CA ALA A 364 -11.04 47.65 -8.90
C ALA A 364 -10.14 47.61 -7.65
N ALA A 365 -10.42 46.71 -6.70
CA ALA A 365 -9.63 46.58 -5.48
C ALA A 365 -8.18 46.12 -5.72
N LEU A 366 -7.89 45.50 -6.87
CA LEU A 366 -6.56 44.99 -7.20
C LEU A 366 -5.72 45.98 -8.02
N ASP A 367 -6.30 47.11 -8.45
CA ASP A 367 -5.63 48.10 -9.31
C ASP A 367 -4.32 48.65 -8.73
N ASN A 368 -4.31 48.92 -7.42
CA ASN A 368 -3.12 49.44 -6.73
C ASN A 368 -2.01 48.39 -6.70
N ALA A 369 -2.35 47.12 -6.43
CA ALA A 369 -1.37 46.02 -6.41
C ALA A 369 -0.70 45.85 -7.79
N LEU A 370 -1.45 46.00 -8.89
CA LEU A 370 -0.90 45.92 -10.25
C LEU A 370 0.01 47.11 -10.62
N ARG A 371 0.02 48.19 -9.83
CA ARG A 371 0.88 49.37 -10.01
C ARG A 371 1.97 49.47 -8.95
N SER A 372 2.10 48.47 -8.06
CA SER A 372 3.12 48.48 -7.00
C SER A 372 4.53 48.52 -7.59
N GLY A 373 5.47 49.16 -6.90
CA GLY A 373 6.90 49.09 -7.22
C GLY A 373 7.50 47.71 -6.97
N ASP A 374 6.88 46.91 -6.09
CA ASP A 374 7.31 45.57 -5.71
C ASP A 374 6.81 44.50 -6.69
N ALA A 375 7.71 43.65 -7.18
CA ALA A 375 7.40 42.62 -8.16
C ALA A 375 6.54 41.46 -7.58
N ASP A 376 6.77 41.08 -6.32
CA ASP A 376 6.01 40.01 -5.67
C ASP A 376 4.57 40.45 -5.42
N GLU A 377 4.37 41.71 -5.03
CA GLU A 377 3.03 42.29 -4.90
C GLU A 377 2.27 42.32 -6.23
N ARG A 378 2.96 42.69 -7.33
CA ARG A 378 2.36 42.66 -8.68
C ARG A 378 2.02 41.23 -9.09
N ALA A 379 2.92 40.26 -8.87
CA ALA A 379 2.69 38.84 -9.18
C ALA A 379 1.46 38.29 -8.44
N HIS A 380 1.35 38.62 -7.15
CA HIS A 380 0.20 38.25 -6.34
C HIS A 380 -1.09 38.94 -6.84
N GLY A 381 -1.02 40.24 -7.14
CA GLY A 381 -2.14 41.02 -7.68
C GLY A 381 -2.71 40.45 -8.98
N TYR A 382 -1.85 40.11 -9.95
CA TYR A 382 -2.28 39.48 -11.20
C TYR A 382 -2.91 38.10 -10.96
N THR A 383 -2.33 37.32 -10.05
CA THR A 383 -2.87 36.01 -9.66
C THR A 383 -4.28 36.14 -9.09
N LEU A 384 -4.48 37.09 -8.16
CA LEU A 384 -5.79 37.36 -7.55
C LEU A 384 -6.80 37.88 -8.57
N LEU A 385 -6.40 38.74 -9.51
CA LEU A 385 -7.28 39.28 -10.56
C LEU A 385 -7.84 38.16 -11.44
N VAL A 386 -6.96 37.28 -11.92
CA VAL A 386 -7.35 36.15 -12.75
C VAL A 386 -8.24 35.17 -11.97
N GLN A 387 -7.93 34.94 -10.70
CA GLN A 387 -8.78 34.12 -9.84
C GLN A 387 -10.15 34.75 -9.63
N ALA A 388 -10.26 36.06 -9.41
CA ALA A 388 -11.52 36.78 -9.25
C ALA A 388 -12.39 36.69 -10.52
N ALA A 389 -11.79 36.94 -11.69
CA ALA A 389 -12.47 36.79 -12.98
C ALA A 389 -12.97 35.35 -13.20
N ARG A 390 -12.14 34.34 -12.92
CA ARG A 390 -12.55 32.93 -12.98
C ARG A 390 -13.71 32.63 -12.02
N ARG A 391 -13.68 33.17 -10.80
CA ARG A 391 -14.70 32.97 -9.77
C ARG A 391 -16.05 33.59 -10.15
N SER A 392 -16.05 34.69 -10.92
CA SER A 392 -17.28 35.33 -11.43
C SER A 392 -18.09 34.40 -12.36
N ARG A 393 -17.41 33.44 -13.01
CA ARG A 393 -17.97 32.59 -14.08
C ARG A 393 -18.53 33.38 -15.28
N ASP A 394 -18.14 34.65 -15.44
CA ASP A 394 -18.50 35.49 -16.57
C ASP A 394 -17.34 35.52 -17.60
N PRO A 395 -17.55 35.02 -18.83
CA PRO A 395 -16.56 35.13 -19.90
C PRO A 395 -16.13 36.56 -20.21
N ARG A 396 -16.99 37.57 -20.01
CA ARG A 396 -16.65 38.98 -20.24
C ARG A 396 -15.61 39.49 -19.23
N ALA A 397 -15.74 39.10 -17.96
CA ALA A 397 -14.75 39.43 -16.94
C ALA A 397 -13.37 38.80 -17.22
N VAL A 398 -13.36 37.57 -17.79
CA VAL A 398 -12.12 36.92 -18.23
C VAL A 398 -11.52 37.64 -19.45
N ALA A 399 -12.34 38.08 -20.41
CA ALA A 399 -11.86 38.86 -21.55
C ALA A 399 -11.27 40.22 -21.13
N GLU A 400 -11.94 40.94 -20.23
CA GLU A 400 -11.42 42.16 -19.62
C GLU A 400 -10.08 41.91 -18.93
N THR A 401 -9.96 40.81 -18.18
CA THR A 401 -8.71 40.41 -17.53
C THR A 401 -7.60 40.13 -18.53
N VAL A 402 -7.87 39.40 -19.62
CA VAL A 402 -6.87 39.13 -20.68
C VAL A 402 -6.35 40.43 -21.30
N LEU A 403 -7.22 41.43 -21.52
CA LEU A 403 -6.80 42.76 -21.97
C LEU A 403 -5.86 43.45 -20.96
N ARG A 404 -6.21 43.41 -19.67
CA ARG A 404 -5.38 43.97 -18.58
C ARG A 404 -4.02 43.28 -18.47
N LEU A 405 -3.94 41.98 -18.73
CA LEU A 405 -2.69 41.23 -18.76
C LEU A 405 -1.74 41.70 -19.87
N GLY A 406 -2.18 42.47 -20.87
CA GLY A 406 -1.28 43.05 -21.88
C GLY A 406 -0.14 43.91 -21.29
N ARG A 407 -0.28 44.39 -20.04
CA ARG A 407 0.79 45.09 -19.30
C ARG A 407 1.97 44.20 -18.93
N LEU A 408 1.79 42.87 -18.95
CA LEU A 408 2.82 41.88 -18.65
C LEU A 408 4.05 41.95 -19.57
N ARG A 409 3.94 42.60 -20.75
CA ARG A 409 5.07 42.80 -21.68
C ARG A 409 6.30 43.43 -21.00
N ASN A 410 6.08 44.33 -20.05
CA ASN A 410 7.15 45.05 -19.34
C ASN A 410 7.41 44.49 -17.93
N GLU A 411 6.84 43.34 -17.58
CA GLU A 411 7.01 42.70 -16.27
C GLU A 411 8.15 41.67 -16.29
N GLN A 412 8.77 41.46 -15.13
CA GLN A 412 9.78 40.43 -14.96
C GLN A 412 9.16 39.02 -15.04
N ASP A 413 9.96 38.02 -15.41
CA ASP A 413 9.50 36.64 -15.61
C ASP A 413 8.70 36.02 -14.44
N PRO A 414 9.08 36.15 -13.14
CA PRO A 414 8.30 35.58 -12.05
C PRO A 414 6.84 36.08 -12.00
N VAL A 415 6.63 37.36 -12.32
CA VAL A 415 5.30 37.99 -12.39
C VAL A 415 4.48 37.42 -13.54
N ARG A 416 5.10 37.29 -14.73
CA ARG A 416 4.46 36.66 -15.90
C ARG A 416 4.10 35.21 -15.65
N ALA A 417 5.03 34.42 -15.13
CA ALA A 417 4.82 33.00 -14.85
C ALA A 417 3.63 32.79 -13.89
N ALA A 418 3.53 33.60 -12.83
CA ALA A 418 2.43 33.54 -11.87
C ALA A 418 1.07 33.85 -12.52
N ALA A 419 0.99 34.95 -13.28
CA ALA A 419 -0.23 35.37 -13.96
C ALA A 419 -0.72 34.33 -15.00
N LEU A 420 0.19 33.81 -15.83
CA LEU A 420 -0.12 32.80 -16.85
C LEU A 420 -0.53 31.46 -16.23
N THR A 421 0.10 31.07 -15.12
CA THR A 421 -0.28 29.87 -14.36
C THR A 421 -1.69 30.00 -13.79
N ALA A 422 -2.07 31.19 -13.29
CA ALA A 422 -3.42 31.45 -12.85
C ALA A 422 -4.42 31.38 -14.03
N LEU A 423 -4.04 31.92 -15.20
CA LEU A 423 -4.89 31.99 -16.39
C LEU A 423 -5.23 30.61 -16.95
N ALA A 424 -4.31 29.64 -16.86
CA ALA A 424 -4.56 28.24 -17.23
C ALA A 424 -5.85 27.68 -16.57
N LYS A 425 -6.12 28.05 -15.32
CA LYS A 425 -7.32 27.60 -14.59
C LYS A 425 -8.62 28.28 -15.06
N ALA A 426 -8.53 29.34 -15.86
CA ALA A 426 -9.69 30.03 -16.45
C ALA A 426 -9.99 29.58 -17.90
N ALA A 427 -9.23 28.60 -18.44
CA ALA A 427 -9.38 28.13 -19.81
C ALA A 427 -10.82 27.82 -20.25
N PRO A 428 -11.70 27.18 -19.43
CA PRO A 428 -13.08 26.90 -19.83
C PRO A 428 -13.93 28.15 -20.15
N LEU A 429 -13.56 29.33 -19.64
CA LEU A 429 -14.29 30.59 -19.79
C LEU A 429 -13.76 31.47 -20.94
N LEU A 430 -12.69 31.05 -21.62
CA LEU A 430 -12.15 31.78 -22.77
C LEU A 430 -13.12 31.71 -23.96
N THR A 431 -13.16 32.79 -24.75
CA THR A 431 -14.03 32.95 -25.92
C THR A 431 -13.20 33.37 -27.13
N VAL A 432 -13.83 33.50 -28.29
CA VAL A 432 -13.16 34.03 -29.48
C VAL A 432 -12.56 35.42 -29.26
N GLU A 433 -13.17 36.24 -28.39
CA GLU A 433 -12.74 37.61 -28.08
C GLU A 433 -11.40 37.64 -27.35
N THR A 434 -11.02 36.58 -26.63
CA THR A 434 -9.74 36.52 -25.90
C THR A 434 -8.56 36.11 -26.77
N ALA A 435 -8.80 35.56 -27.97
CA ALA A 435 -7.75 34.98 -28.81
C ALA A 435 -6.66 36.00 -29.22
N ALA A 436 -7.05 37.23 -29.58
CA ALA A 436 -6.09 38.28 -29.95
C ALA A 436 -5.20 38.66 -28.75
N GLY A 437 -5.80 38.85 -27.57
CA GLY A 437 -5.06 39.16 -26.35
C GLY A 437 -4.13 38.02 -25.91
N LEU A 438 -4.58 36.77 -26.01
CA LEU A 438 -3.75 35.58 -25.75
C LEU A 438 -2.56 35.47 -26.71
N THR A 439 -2.76 35.81 -27.98
CA THR A 439 -1.69 35.85 -28.98
C THR A 439 -0.64 36.88 -28.60
N GLN A 440 -1.07 38.10 -28.27
CA GLN A 440 -0.18 39.16 -27.80
C GLN A 440 0.60 38.74 -26.54
N LEU A 441 -0.08 38.16 -25.55
CA LEU A 441 0.55 37.65 -24.33
C LEU A 441 1.61 36.58 -24.61
N THR A 442 1.35 35.70 -25.58
CA THR A 442 2.29 34.64 -25.94
C THR A 442 3.51 35.22 -26.63
N THR A 443 3.31 36.12 -27.61
CA THR A 443 4.40 36.82 -28.30
C THR A 443 5.26 37.59 -27.30
N ASP A 444 4.65 38.41 -26.44
CA ASP A 444 5.36 39.22 -25.45
C ASP A 444 6.14 38.36 -24.44
N ALA A 445 5.63 37.17 -24.08
CA ALA A 445 6.31 36.25 -23.18
C ALA A 445 7.46 35.49 -23.85
N VAL A 446 7.31 35.09 -25.11
CA VAL A 446 8.33 34.34 -25.87
C VAL A 446 9.47 35.25 -26.33
N ASP A 447 9.17 36.50 -26.73
CA ASP A 447 10.17 37.47 -27.19
C ASP A 447 11.00 38.08 -26.04
N ALA A 448 10.59 37.83 -24.80
CA ALA A 448 11.25 38.39 -23.64
C ALA A 448 12.60 37.71 -23.35
N ARG A 449 13.64 38.53 -23.14
CA ARG A 449 15.00 38.06 -22.87
C ARG A 449 15.11 37.22 -21.60
N ASP A 450 14.28 37.49 -20.60
CA ASP A 450 14.25 36.83 -19.30
C ASP A 450 13.24 35.66 -19.23
N ALA A 451 12.62 35.26 -20.34
CA ALA A 451 11.65 34.17 -20.39
C ALA A 451 12.21 32.86 -19.81
N SER A 452 11.55 32.31 -18.79
CA SER A 452 11.98 31.10 -18.12
C SER A 452 11.24 29.84 -18.56
N ALA A 453 11.74 28.69 -18.09
CA ALA A 453 11.04 27.41 -18.21
C ALA A 453 9.67 27.43 -17.50
N ALA A 454 9.49 28.24 -16.45
CA ALA A 454 8.21 28.36 -15.73
C ALA A 454 7.15 29.04 -16.61
N THR A 455 7.49 30.17 -17.25
CA THR A 455 6.63 30.87 -18.22
C THR A 455 6.28 29.96 -19.40
N SER A 456 7.27 29.26 -19.97
CA SER A 456 7.06 28.30 -21.07
C SER A 456 6.11 27.16 -20.66
N THR A 457 6.25 26.63 -19.44
CA THR A 457 5.39 25.58 -18.90
C THR A 457 3.96 26.07 -18.65
N ALA A 458 3.79 27.31 -18.16
CA ALA A 458 2.49 27.93 -17.93
C ALA A 458 1.73 28.13 -19.25
N LEU A 459 2.40 28.65 -20.28
CA LEU A 459 1.83 28.81 -21.64
C LEU A 459 1.47 27.47 -22.27
N SER A 460 2.36 26.48 -22.17
CA SER A 460 2.09 25.12 -22.66
C SER A 460 0.87 24.48 -21.97
N SER A 461 0.76 24.65 -20.65
CA SER A 461 -0.38 24.16 -19.86
C SER A 461 -1.69 24.84 -20.26
N LEU A 462 -1.67 26.17 -20.39
CA LEU A 462 -2.83 26.95 -20.84
C LEU A 462 -3.26 26.53 -22.25
N ALA A 463 -2.32 26.38 -23.19
CA ALA A 463 -2.61 25.92 -24.55
C ALA A 463 -3.22 24.52 -24.57
N ALA A 464 -2.69 23.58 -23.76
CA ALA A 464 -3.25 22.25 -23.62
C ALA A 464 -4.68 22.25 -23.04
N ASP A 465 -4.95 23.11 -22.05
CA ASP A 465 -6.29 23.29 -21.47
C ASP A 465 -7.26 23.95 -22.47
N VAL A 466 -6.80 24.94 -23.26
CA VAL A 466 -7.59 25.53 -24.34
C VAL A 466 -7.94 24.51 -25.41
N LEU A 467 -7.00 23.66 -25.85
CA LEU A 467 -7.33 22.59 -26.79
C LEU A 467 -8.34 21.59 -26.21
N GLN A 468 -8.29 21.30 -24.91
CA GLN A 468 -9.25 20.41 -24.27
C GLN A 468 -10.68 20.97 -24.32
N HIS A 469 -10.84 22.29 -24.10
CA HIS A 469 -12.15 22.92 -23.96
C HIS A 469 -12.69 23.53 -25.28
N HIS A 470 -11.82 24.02 -26.15
CA HIS A 470 -12.16 24.93 -27.25
C HIS A 470 -11.62 24.50 -28.62
N VAL A 471 -11.31 23.22 -28.82
CA VAL A 471 -10.82 22.70 -30.13
C VAL A 471 -11.73 23.04 -31.32
N ALA A 472 -13.02 23.27 -31.08
CA ALA A 472 -13.99 23.62 -32.12
C ALA A 472 -13.94 25.11 -32.52
N VAL A 473 -13.36 25.98 -31.71
CA VAL A 473 -13.23 27.43 -31.93
C VAL A 473 -11.92 27.71 -32.68
N PRO A 474 -11.95 28.05 -33.99
CA PRO A 474 -10.74 28.11 -34.83
C PRO A 474 -9.63 29.01 -34.26
N GLN A 475 -9.98 30.20 -33.79
CA GLN A 475 -9.04 31.21 -33.30
C GLN A 475 -8.30 30.75 -32.02
N LEU A 476 -9.02 30.16 -31.07
CA LEU A 476 -8.42 29.63 -29.83
C LEU A 476 -7.59 28.37 -30.09
N ARG A 477 -8.05 27.51 -31.00
CA ARG A 477 -7.30 26.33 -31.45
C ARG A 477 -5.99 26.75 -32.12
N GLU A 478 -6.05 27.67 -33.08
CA GLU A 478 -4.88 28.15 -33.82
C GLU A 478 -3.88 28.85 -32.89
N TRP A 479 -4.37 29.69 -31.97
CA TRP A 479 -3.55 30.23 -30.89
C TRP A 479 -2.87 29.13 -30.08
N ALA A 480 -3.61 28.14 -29.58
CA ALA A 480 -3.03 27.10 -28.73
C ALA A 480 -1.97 26.26 -29.46
N LEU A 481 -2.19 25.94 -30.74
CA LEU A 481 -1.21 25.21 -31.56
C LEU A 481 0.05 26.06 -31.83
N LEU A 482 -0.12 27.35 -32.14
CA LEU A 482 0.99 28.28 -32.29
C LEU A 482 1.80 28.37 -30.99
N THR A 483 1.12 28.55 -29.85
CA THR A 483 1.76 28.65 -28.52
C THR A 483 2.56 27.39 -28.21
N ILE A 484 2.01 26.20 -28.46
CA ILE A 484 2.74 24.93 -28.28
C ILE A 484 3.99 24.90 -29.15
N ASP A 485 3.90 25.30 -30.43
CA ASP A 485 5.03 25.29 -31.35
C ASP A 485 6.12 26.32 -30.96
N LEU A 486 5.74 27.45 -30.36
CA LEU A 486 6.66 28.49 -29.89
C LEU A 486 7.39 28.11 -28.60
N VAL A 487 6.71 27.47 -27.64
CA VAL A 487 7.29 27.14 -26.33
C VAL A 487 7.91 25.73 -26.27
N SER A 488 7.66 24.88 -27.26
CA SER A 488 8.24 23.54 -27.33
C SER A 488 9.56 23.56 -28.09
N THR A 489 10.58 22.90 -27.56
CA THR A 489 11.78 22.60 -28.35
C THR A 489 11.44 21.54 -29.40
N GLY A 490 12.02 21.63 -30.60
CA GLY A 490 11.71 20.70 -31.70
C GLY A 490 11.99 19.22 -31.41
N ALA A 491 12.72 18.92 -30.32
CA ALA A 491 13.04 17.56 -29.87
C ALA A 491 12.05 16.98 -28.84
N ALA A 492 11.25 17.81 -28.16
CA ALA A 492 10.33 17.37 -27.10
C ALA A 492 8.94 17.01 -27.65
N VAL A 493 8.29 15.99 -27.07
CA VAL A 493 6.88 15.69 -27.34
C VAL A 493 6.02 16.69 -26.58
N PRO A 494 5.15 17.48 -27.24
CA PRO A 494 4.24 18.39 -26.55
C PRO A 494 3.36 17.68 -25.53
N VAL A 495 3.14 18.30 -24.37
CA VAL A 495 2.25 17.77 -23.35
C VAL A 495 0.83 18.23 -23.65
N LEU A 496 -0.02 17.30 -24.09
CA LEU A 496 -1.46 17.53 -24.23
C LEU A 496 -2.22 16.90 -23.05
N ARG A 497 -3.41 17.44 -22.74
CA ARG A 497 -4.30 16.82 -21.76
C ARG A 497 -4.90 15.52 -22.28
N ARG A 498 -5.38 14.68 -21.36
CA ARG A 498 -6.08 13.43 -21.68
C ARG A 498 -7.46 13.69 -22.26
N PHE A 499 -7.51 13.96 -23.57
CA PHE A 499 -8.75 14.09 -24.32
C PHE A 499 -9.66 12.86 -24.17
N ASP A 500 -9.08 11.67 -24.00
CA ASP A 500 -9.84 10.43 -23.81
C ASP A 500 -10.65 10.37 -22.50
N THR A 501 -10.37 11.22 -21.52
CA THR A 501 -11.15 11.31 -20.27
C THR A 501 -12.22 12.39 -20.29
N VAL A 502 -12.12 13.37 -21.19
CA VAL A 502 -13.02 14.54 -21.22
C VAL A 502 -13.99 14.48 -22.40
N LEU A 503 -13.56 13.95 -23.55
CA LEU A 503 -14.39 13.86 -24.76
C LEU A 503 -15.43 12.74 -24.65
N ARG A 504 -16.63 13.00 -25.20
CA ARG A 504 -17.64 11.95 -25.46
C ARG A 504 -17.12 10.99 -26.54
N ARG A 505 -17.56 9.73 -26.51
CA ARG A 505 -17.16 8.74 -27.54
C ARG A 505 -17.60 9.23 -28.92
N GLY A 506 -16.71 9.15 -29.90
CA GLY A 506 -16.93 9.62 -31.27
C GLY A 506 -16.38 11.02 -31.55
N GLN A 507 -16.19 11.86 -30.53
CA GLN A 507 -15.59 13.20 -30.72
C GLN A 507 -14.09 13.15 -31.01
N GLU A 508 -13.41 12.04 -30.72
CA GLU A 508 -12.00 11.83 -31.09
C GLU A 508 -11.73 12.01 -32.60
N THR A 509 -12.70 11.66 -33.46
CA THR A 509 -12.58 11.83 -34.92
C THR A 509 -12.56 13.30 -35.29
N LEU A 510 -13.49 14.09 -34.74
CA LEU A 510 -13.55 15.53 -34.96
C LEU A 510 -12.26 16.21 -34.48
N VAL A 511 -11.76 15.84 -33.29
CA VAL A 511 -10.51 16.38 -32.75
C VAL A 511 -9.32 16.04 -33.67
N PHE A 512 -9.23 14.80 -34.13
CA PHE A 512 -8.18 14.42 -35.08
C PHE A 512 -8.29 15.21 -36.39
N GLU A 513 -9.48 15.35 -36.98
CA GLU A 513 -9.69 16.14 -38.20
C GLU A 513 -9.25 17.59 -38.02
N ARG A 514 -9.57 18.21 -36.88
CA ARG A 514 -9.20 19.61 -36.59
C ARG A 514 -7.71 19.78 -36.31
N LEU A 515 -7.00 18.75 -35.88
CA LEU A 515 -5.58 18.79 -35.52
C LEU A 515 -4.66 18.11 -36.56
N ARG A 516 -5.23 17.46 -37.58
CA ARG A 516 -4.46 16.71 -38.60
C ARG A 516 -3.43 17.58 -39.30
N GLY A 517 -3.82 18.78 -39.72
CA GLY A 517 -2.92 19.70 -40.41
C GLY A 517 -1.69 20.07 -39.57
N TRP A 518 -1.85 20.22 -38.26
CA TRP A 518 -0.72 20.46 -37.34
C TRP A 518 0.21 19.25 -37.24
N VAL A 519 -0.34 18.04 -37.16
CA VAL A 519 0.45 16.80 -37.15
C VAL A 519 1.21 16.63 -38.47
N GLU A 520 0.55 16.78 -39.61
CA GLU A 520 1.15 16.63 -40.93
C GLU A 520 2.23 17.70 -41.19
N ALA A 521 1.97 18.95 -40.81
CA ALA A 521 2.94 20.03 -40.93
C ALA A 521 4.15 19.83 -40.01
N GLY A 522 3.97 19.21 -38.84
CA GLY A 522 5.07 18.77 -37.97
C GLY A 522 5.93 17.70 -38.66
N ILE A 523 5.29 16.65 -39.18
CA ILE A 523 5.95 15.56 -39.91
C ILE A 523 6.73 16.08 -41.13
N ALA A 524 6.15 17.02 -41.89
CA ALA A 524 6.80 17.64 -43.05
C ALA A 524 8.10 18.38 -42.68
N ARG A 525 8.19 18.90 -41.45
CA ARG A 525 9.40 19.55 -40.89
C ARG A 525 10.32 18.57 -40.15
N GLY A 526 10.04 17.27 -40.21
CA GLY A 526 10.79 16.23 -39.48
C GLY A 526 10.50 16.18 -37.96
N ARG A 527 9.48 16.89 -37.47
CA ARG A 527 9.10 16.96 -36.04
C ARG A 527 7.91 16.04 -35.77
N TYR A 528 8.15 14.90 -35.14
CA TYR A 528 7.12 13.88 -34.85
C TYR A 528 6.45 14.04 -33.46
N GLY A 529 6.87 15.02 -32.67
CA GLY A 529 6.27 15.35 -31.37
C GLY A 529 4.74 15.48 -31.43
N PRO A 530 4.18 16.29 -32.36
CA PRO A 530 2.73 16.44 -32.54
C PRO A 530 1.96 15.11 -32.71
N LEU A 531 2.49 14.21 -33.54
CA LEU A 531 1.90 12.89 -33.79
C LEU A 531 1.80 12.07 -32.49
N PHE A 532 2.88 12.04 -31.71
CA PHE A 532 2.93 11.29 -30.46
C PHE A 532 2.06 11.94 -29.39
N ALA A 533 2.12 13.26 -29.24
CA ALA A 533 1.31 14.01 -28.28
C ALA A 533 -0.19 13.74 -28.47
N LEU A 534 -0.68 13.83 -29.70
CA LEU A 534 -2.09 13.57 -30.01
C LEU A 534 -2.47 12.11 -29.76
N THR A 535 -1.60 11.16 -30.11
CA THR A 535 -1.83 9.74 -29.86
C THR A 535 -1.96 9.45 -28.36
N HIS A 536 -1.09 10.04 -27.53
CA HIS A 536 -1.16 9.90 -26.07
C HIS A 536 -2.42 10.57 -25.49
N ALA A 537 -2.77 11.77 -25.97
CA ALA A 537 -3.98 12.50 -25.53
C ALA A 537 -5.27 11.72 -25.78
N LEU A 538 -5.37 11.03 -26.93
CA LEU A 538 -6.51 10.20 -27.32
C LEU A 538 -6.47 8.78 -26.72
N GLY A 539 -5.34 8.38 -26.13
CA GLY A 539 -5.15 7.10 -25.45
C GLY A 539 -5.63 5.90 -26.27
N LYS A 540 -6.40 5.01 -25.65
CA LYS A 540 -6.93 3.79 -26.32
C LYS A 540 -7.88 4.09 -27.49
N ARG A 541 -8.43 5.31 -27.58
CA ARG A 541 -9.34 5.70 -28.66
C ARG A 541 -8.59 5.95 -29.97
N ALA A 542 -7.30 6.33 -29.90
CA ALA A 542 -6.42 6.51 -31.08
C ALA A 542 -6.33 5.26 -31.97
N ARG A 543 -6.51 4.07 -31.37
CA ARG A 543 -6.50 2.77 -32.08
C ARG A 543 -7.60 2.65 -33.14
N ARG A 544 -8.68 3.44 -33.02
CA ARG A 544 -9.85 3.41 -33.90
C ARG A 544 -9.81 4.44 -35.02
N LEU A 545 -8.73 5.22 -35.15
CA LEU A 545 -8.58 6.27 -36.16
C LEU A 545 -7.60 5.81 -37.26
N PRO A 546 -8.08 5.28 -38.41
CA PRO A 546 -7.21 4.66 -39.41
C PRO A 546 -6.12 5.62 -39.92
N GLN A 547 -6.49 6.86 -40.24
CA GLN A 547 -5.56 7.88 -40.73
C GLN A 547 -4.46 8.23 -39.72
N LEU A 548 -4.77 8.26 -38.42
CA LEU A 548 -3.75 8.46 -37.37
C LEU A 548 -2.82 7.24 -37.29
N GLN A 549 -3.36 6.03 -37.45
CA GLN A 549 -2.57 4.80 -37.50
C GLN A 549 -1.66 4.76 -38.75
N ASP A 550 -2.11 5.31 -39.88
CA ASP A 550 -1.31 5.42 -41.10
C ASP A 550 -0.13 6.37 -40.93
N LEU A 551 -0.34 7.52 -40.26
CA LEU A 551 0.75 8.44 -39.91
C LEU A 551 1.77 7.80 -38.96
N LEU A 552 1.31 7.04 -37.96
CA LEU A 552 2.20 6.26 -37.08
C LEU A 552 3.00 5.23 -37.89
N ARG A 553 2.36 4.51 -38.81
CA ARG A 553 3.03 3.57 -39.71
C ARG A 553 4.09 4.26 -40.57
N GLN A 554 3.76 5.40 -41.16
CA GLN A 554 4.72 6.17 -41.97
C GLN A 554 5.95 6.61 -41.16
N ALA A 555 5.77 6.97 -39.88
CA ALA A 555 6.86 7.36 -38.99
C ALA A 555 7.86 6.23 -38.67
N ILE A 556 7.52 4.97 -38.95
CA ILE A 556 8.41 3.81 -38.80
C ILE A 556 9.46 3.73 -39.92
N GLY A 557 9.22 4.41 -41.06
CA GLY A 557 9.99 4.28 -42.29
C GLY A 557 11.52 4.42 -42.12
N PRO A 558 12.31 3.91 -43.09
CA PRO A 558 13.76 3.80 -42.98
C PRO A 558 14.49 5.14 -42.89
N ARG A 559 13.84 6.23 -43.34
CA ARG A 559 14.39 7.59 -43.36
C ARG A 559 14.17 8.38 -42.07
N THR A 560 13.45 7.83 -41.07
CA THR A 560 13.20 8.54 -39.81
C THR A 560 14.33 8.31 -38.80
N LEU A 561 14.44 9.13 -37.75
CA LEU A 561 15.39 8.89 -36.67
C LEU A 561 15.01 7.63 -35.87
N ALA A 562 16.00 6.91 -35.31
CA ALA A 562 15.76 5.69 -34.54
C ALA A 562 14.87 5.93 -33.30
N SER A 563 15.04 7.07 -32.61
CA SER A 563 14.20 7.45 -31.47
C SER A 563 12.73 7.62 -31.86
N VAL A 564 12.46 8.28 -33.00
CA VAL A 564 11.12 8.48 -33.55
C VAL A 564 10.47 7.15 -33.92
N ALA A 565 11.16 6.30 -34.69
CA ALA A 565 10.60 5.02 -35.09
C ALA A 565 10.35 4.10 -33.89
N ARG A 566 11.20 4.13 -32.85
CA ARG A 566 10.96 3.36 -31.61
C ARG A 566 9.62 3.74 -30.97
N THR A 567 9.36 5.03 -30.79
CA THR A 567 8.09 5.52 -30.22
C THR A 567 6.90 5.20 -31.13
N ALA A 568 7.05 5.38 -32.45
CA ALA A 568 6.01 5.05 -33.41
C ALA A 568 5.65 3.55 -33.42
N ILE A 569 6.66 2.67 -33.39
CA ILE A 569 6.47 1.21 -33.29
C ILE A 569 5.71 0.85 -32.01
N GLY A 570 6.11 1.41 -30.85
CA GLY A 570 5.44 1.16 -29.57
C GLY A 570 3.95 1.54 -29.62
N LEU A 571 3.63 2.75 -30.13
CA LEU A 571 2.26 3.23 -30.25
C LEU A 571 1.44 2.46 -31.31
N TRP A 572 2.06 2.06 -32.41
CA TRP A 572 1.39 1.34 -33.50
C TRP A 572 1.09 -0.13 -33.15
N LEU A 573 1.91 -0.75 -32.30
CA LEU A 573 1.72 -2.11 -31.77
C LEU A 573 0.88 -2.16 -30.49
N ASP A 574 0.37 -1.03 -30.00
CA ASP A 574 -0.42 -0.93 -28.77
C ASP A 574 -1.80 -1.63 -28.87
N ASP A 575 -2.37 -1.81 -30.07
CA ASP A 575 -3.62 -2.56 -30.25
C ASP A 575 -3.39 -4.09 -30.20
N PRO A 576 -3.88 -4.79 -29.16
CA PRO A 576 -3.70 -6.23 -29.04
C PRO A 576 -4.30 -7.05 -30.19
N ARG A 577 -5.28 -6.50 -30.93
CA ARG A 577 -5.98 -7.21 -32.01
C ARG A 577 -5.14 -7.31 -33.29
N THR A 578 -4.45 -6.23 -33.65
CA THR A 578 -3.73 -6.11 -34.94
C THR A 578 -2.21 -6.24 -34.80
N ARG A 579 -1.66 -6.08 -33.59
CA ARG A 579 -0.20 -6.09 -33.36
C ARG A 579 0.53 -7.35 -33.88
N SER A 580 -0.13 -8.51 -33.88
CA SER A 580 0.48 -9.75 -34.38
C SER A 580 0.66 -9.72 -35.91
N GLU A 581 -0.19 -9.04 -36.65
CA GLU A 581 -0.05 -8.88 -38.10
C GLU A 581 0.95 -7.77 -38.40
N ARG A 582 0.80 -6.62 -37.73
CA ARG A 582 1.64 -5.42 -37.88
C ARG A 582 3.12 -5.68 -37.59
N VAL A 583 3.46 -6.56 -36.65
CA VAL A 583 4.87 -6.84 -36.32
C VAL A 583 5.66 -7.41 -37.52
N ALA A 584 5.01 -8.16 -38.41
CA ALA A 584 5.68 -8.67 -39.62
C ALA A 584 6.01 -7.53 -40.58
N GLU A 585 5.14 -6.52 -40.68
CA GLU A 585 5.39 -5.31 -41.45
C GLU A 585 6.55 -4.50 -40.84
N VAL A 586 6.59 -4.34 -39.51
CA VAL A 586 7.72 -3.68 -38.83
C VAL A 586 9.05 -4.34 -39.20
N LEU A 587 9.14 -5.67 -39.14
CA LEU A 587 10.37 -6.41 -39.51
C LEU A 587 10.67 -6.37 -41.02
N ALA A 588 9.66 -6.18 -41.87
CA ALA A 588 9.86 -6.01 -43.30
C ALA A 588 10.46 -4.64 -43.63
N ILE A 589 10.06 -3.61 -42.87
CA ILE A 589 10.63 -2.25 -42.98
C ILE A 589 12.05 -2.22 -42.43
N ASP A 590 12.27 -2.74 -41.22
CA ASP A 590 13.58 -2.79 -40.57
C ASP A 590 13.74 -4.07 -39.73
N PRO A 591 14.56 -5.04 -40.18
CA PRO A 591 14.80 -6.27 -39.43
C PRO A 591 15.42 -6.05 -38.05
N THR A 592 16.11 -4.93 -37.81
CA THR A 592 16.74 -4.62 -36.51
C THR A 592 15.72 -4.21 -35.46
N ALA A 593 14.48 -3.87 -35.84
CA ALA A 593 13.41 -3.56 -34.90
C ALA A 593 13.07 -4.72 -33.97
N VAL A 594 13.52 -5.95 -34.28
CA VAL A 594 13.43 -7.10 -33.39
C VAL A 594 14.09 -6.88 -32.02
N THR A 595 15.04 -5.94 -31.92
CA THR A 595 15.72 -5.61 -30.65
C THR A 595 14.85 -4.79 -29.70
N LEU A 596 13.75 -4.20 -30.19
CA LEU A 596 12.78 -3.50 -29.38
C LEU A 596 11.95 -4.50 -28.57
N HIS A 597 11.77 -4.24 -27.28
CA HIS A 597 11.11 -5.16 -26.36
C HIS A 597 9.69 -5.52 -26.82
N GLU A 598 8.92 -4.54 -27.27
CA GLU A 598 7.53 -4.71 -27.72
C GLU A 598 7.44 -5.67 -28.92
N VAL A 599 8.35 -5.51 -29.88
CA VAL A 599 8.44 -6.35 -31.09
C VAL A 599 8.84 -7.77 -30.71
N TRP A 600 9.90 -7.92 -29.91
CA TRP A 600 10.40 -9.21 -29.44
C TRP A 600 9.34 -10.02 -28.70
N VAL A 601 8.58 -9.38 -27.80
CA VAL A 601 7.53 -10.03 -27.01
C VAL A 601 6.41 -10.57 -27.90
N ILE A 602 5.99 -9.82 -28.92
CA ILE A 602 4.95 -10.26 -29.85
C ILE A 602 5.44 -11.44 -30.69
N ILE A 603 6.67 -11.38 -31.22
CA ILE A 603 7.25 -12.49 -32.00
C ILE A 603 7.33 -13.75 -31.15
N SER A 604 7.88 -13.62 -29.95
CA SER A 604 8.07 -14.75 -29.01
C SER A 604 6.74 -15.37 -28.58
N ALA A 605 5.68 -14.57 -28.43
CA ALA A 605 4.40 -15.02 -27.92
C ALA A 605 3.40 -15.50 -28.99
N SER A 606 3.31 -14.81 -30.14
CA SER A 606 2.26 -15.06 -31.15
C SER A 606 2.76 -15.27 -32.57
N ARG A 607 3.84 -14.61 -33.00
CA ARG A 607 4.40 -14.72 -34.37
C ARG A 607 5.66 -15.58 -34.42
N THR A 608 5.54 -16.79 -33.90
CA THR A 608 6.63 -17.78 -33.84
C THR A 608 7.12 -18.24 -35.22
N ASP A 609 6.32 -18.04 -36.27
CA ASP A 609 6.69 -18.26 -37.68
C ASP A 609 7.86 -17.37 -38.11
N LEU A 610 8.02 -16.19 -37.50
CA LEU A 610 9.09 -15.24 -37.85
C LEU A 610 10.43 -15.55 -37.17
N LEU A 611 10.46 -16.43 -36.15
CA LEU A 611 11.67 -16.70 -35.36
C LEU A 611 12.82 -17.24 -36.20
N ASP A 612 12.55 -18.07 -37.20
CA ASP A 612 13.59 -18.58 -38.09
C ASP A 612 14.26 -17.48 -38.92
N ARG A 613 13.45 -16.51 -39.37
CA ARG A 613 13.98 -15.35 -40.08
C ARG A 613 14.83 -14.49 -39.14
N VAL A 614 14.39 -14.31 -37.90
CA VAL A 614 15.12 -13.55 -36.86
C VAL A 614 16.45 -14.22 -36.51
N PHE A 615 16.46 -15.54 -36.32
CA PHE A 615 17.68 -16.27 -35.93
C PHE A 615 18.62 -16.57 -37.10
N LYS A 616 18.20 -16.41 -38.35
CA LYS A 616 19.03 -16.68 -39.53
C LYS A 616 20.27 -15.79 -39.61
N ARG A 617 20.18 -14.51 -39.21
CA ARG A 617 21.27 -13.53 -39.30
C ARG A 617 21.29 -12.65 -38.06
N ARG A 618 22.49 -12.22 -37.64
CA ARG A 618 22.66 -11.29 -36.54
C ARG A 618 22.08 -9.91 -36.93
N PRO A 619 21.22 -9.29 -36.11
CA PRO A 619 20.73 -7.95 -36.40
C PRO A 619 21.90 -6.96 -36.30
N ARG A 620 22.08 -6.14 -37.34
CA ARG A 620 23.05 -5.05 -37.41
C ARG A 620 22.37 -3.88 -38.11
N GLY A 621 22.46 -2.68 -37.54
CA GLY A 621 21.84 -1.49 -38.12
C GLY A 621 21.12 -0.62 -37.09
N ARG A 622 20.07 0.05 -37.54
CA ARG A 622 19.42 1.21 -36.90
C ARG A 622 19.15 1.11 -35.39
N PHE A 623 18.73 -0.05 -34.89
CA PHE A 623 18.38 -0.26 -33.48
C PHE A 623 19.40 -1.09 -32.69
N VAL A 624 20.61 -1.27 -33.22
CA VAL A 624 21.67 -2.06 -32.58
C VAL A 624 22.94 -1.23 -32.49
N GLU A 625 23.50 -1.13 -31.28
CA GLU A 625 24.76 -0.43 -31.06
C GLU A 625 25.93 -1.16 -31.75
N PRO A 626 26.88 -0.42 -32.38
CA PRO A 626 28.07 -1.02 -32.98
C PRO A 626 28.86 -1.85 -31.97
N GLY A 627 29.34 -3.03 -32.38
CA GLY A 627 30.15 -3.93 -31.53
C GLY A 627 29.36 -4.77 -30.52
N ILE A 628 28.12 -4.41 -30.19
CA ILE A 628 27.31 -5.16 -29.22
C ILE A 628 26.50 -6.25 -29.91
N ARG A 629 26.66 -7.49 -29.43
CA ARG A 629 25.83 -8.61 -29.89
C ARG A 629 24.50 -8.66 -29.14
N TRP A 630 23.42 -8.28 -29.82
CA TRP A 630 22.08 -8.31 -29.23
C TRP A 630 21.69 -9.70 -28.72
N VAL A 631 21.22 -9.73 -27.47
CA VAL A 631 20.59 -10.90 -26.82
C VAL A 631 19.31 -10.44 -26.14
N PRO A 632 18.16 -11.06 -26.44
CA PRO A 632 16.99 -10.85 -25.62
C PRO A 632 17.18 -11.53 -24.26
N VAL A 633 17.41 -10.74 -23.21
CA VAL A 633 17.61 -11.23 -21.84
C VAL A 633 16.36 -11.95 -21.30
N TRP A 634 15.18 -11.49 -21.72
CA TRP A 634 13.91 -12.09 -21.35
C TRP A 634 13.28 -12.77 -22.56
N VAL A 635 12.95 -14.06 -22.41
CA VAL A 635 12.40 -14.89 -23.47
C VAL A 635 11.03 -15.41 -23.02
N PRO A 636 9.98 -14.59 -23.14
CA PRO A 636 8.65 -15.04 -22.78
C PRO A 636 8.21 -16.14 -23.74
N HIS A 637 7.56 -17.16 -23.20
CA HIS A 637 6.87 -18.17 -23.99
C HIS A 637 7.76 -19.03 -24.91
N ALA A 638 9.02 -19.27 -24.54
CA ALA A 638 9.92 -20.15 -25.29
C ALA A 638 9.34 -21.57 -25.49
N GLU A 639 8.47 -22.03 -24.58
CA GLU A 639 7.74 -23.30 -24.70
C GLU A 639 6.83 -23.37 -25.94
N ARG A 640 6.49 -22.22 -26.55
CA ARG A 640 5.69 -22.14 -27.77
C ARG A 640 6.50 -22.32 -29.04
N TRP A 641 7.83 -22.27 -28.97
CA TRP A 641 8.69 -22.31 -30.15
C TRP A 641 8.86 -23.73 -30.64
N LEU A 642 9.24 -23.89 -31.91
CA LEU A 642 9.59 -25.20 -32.44
C LEU A 642 10.94 -25.66 -31.87
N PRO A 643 11.18 -26.98 -31.68
CA PRO A 643 12.45 -27.48 -31.16
C PRO A 643 13.68 -26.96 -31.94
N ARG A 644 13.58 -26.89 -33.27
CA ARG A 644 14.63 -26.33 -34.14
C ARG A 644 14.90 -24.83 -33.89
N GLN A 645 13.87 -24.06 -33.52
CA GLN A 645 14.01 -22.64 -33.19
C GLN A 645 14.65 -22.45 -31.81
N GLN A 646 14.27 -23.28 -30.84
CA GLN A 646 14.89 -23.32 -29.51
C GLN A 646 16.39 -23.66 -29.59
N ALA A 647 16.75 -24.69 -30.36
CA ALA A 647 18.13 -25.09 -30.58
C ALA A 647 18.98 -23.98 -31.21
N ARG A 648 18.48 -23.35 -32.29
CA ARG A 648 19.16 -22.22 -32.94
C ARG A 648 19.37 -21.03 -32.01
N PHE A 649 18.37 -20.70 -31.19
CA PHE A 649 18.50 -19.61 -30.24
C PHE A 649 19.57 -19.91 -29.17
N VAL A 650 19.56 -21.13 -28.61
CA VAL A 650 20.57 -21.55 -27.62
C VAL A 650 21.98 -21.62 -28.21
N GLU A 651 22.12 -22.07 -29.47
CA GLU A 651 23.39 -22.03 -30.21
C GLU A 651 23.92 -20.58 -30.30
N GLN A 652 23.06 -19.61 -30.61
CA GLN A 652 23.44 -18.20 -30.63
C GLN A 652 23.89 -17.68 -29.26
N LEU A 653 23.25 -18.11 -28.17
CA LEU A 653 23.66 -17.78 -26.81
C LEU A 653 25.00 -18.42 -26.44
N GLY A 654 25.23 -19.68 -26.84
CA GLY A 654 26.51 -20.38 -26.64
C GLY A 654 27.67 -19.64 -27.29
N LEU A 655 27.47 -19.12 -28.50
CA LEU A 655 28.45 -18.29 -29.19
C LEU A 655 28.73 -16.93 -28.51
N ILE A 656 27.90 -16.49 -27.56
CA ILE A 656 28.10 -15.24 -26.79
C ILE A 656 28.84 -15.56 -25.50
N LEU A 657 28.54 -16.71 -24.89
CA LEU A 657 29.26 -17.21 -23.73
C LEU A 657 30.72 -17.52 -24.04
N ALA A 658 31.00 -18.05 -25.23
CA ALA A 658 32.34 -18.34 -25.71
C ALA A 658 33.16 -17.10 -26.10
N ASP A 659 32.52 -15.94 -26.25
CA ASP A 659 33.15 -14.71 -26.72
C ASP A 659 33.63 -13.87 -25.53
N THR A 660 34.91 -14.00 -25.17
CA THR A 660 35.52 -13.29 -24.04
C THR A 660 35.66 -11.78 -24.25
N GLU A 661 35.49 -11.28 -25.48
CA GLU A 661 35.43 -9.85 -25.75
C GLU A 661 34.11 -9.23 -25.26
N GLN A 662 33.07 -10.06 -25.06
CA GLN A 662 31.80 -9.59 -24.48
C GLN A 662 31.91 -9.45 -22.95
N GLY A 663 31.34 -8.35 -22.44
CA GLY A 663 31.30 -8.08 -21.02
C GLY A 663 30.62 -9.19 -20.20
N VAL A 664 31.13 -9.44 -19.00
CA VAL A 664 30.67 -10.49 -18.07
C VAL A 664 29.15 -10.45 -17.84
N TRP A 665 28.59 -9.24 -17.74
CA TRP A 665 27.16 -9.04 -17.52
C TRP A 665 26.30 -9.57 -18.69
N GLN A 666 26.75 -9.38 -19.93
CA GLN A 666 26.07 -9.84 -21.13
C GLN A 666 26.15 -11.35 -21.28
N ARG A 667 27.31 -11.95 -20.96
CA ARG A 667 27.49 -13.41 -20.88
C ARG A 667 26.60 -14.00 -19.78
N ALA A 668 26.56 -13.41 -18.59
CA ALA A 668 25.64 -13.81 -17.54
C ALA A 668 24.15 -13.65 -17.94
N ALA A 669 23.81 -12.64 -18.73
CA ALA A 669 22.46 -12.46 -19.26
C ALA A 669 22.09 -13.55 -20.29
N ALA A 670 23.04 -14.01 -21.10
CA ALA A 670 22.85 -15.14 -22.00
C ALA A 670 22.53 -16.44 -21.26
N ILE A 671 23.15 -16.70 -20.10
CA ILE A 671 22.79 -17.84 -19.23
C ILE A 671 21.34 -17.72 -18.75
N ARG A 672 20.93 -16.54 -18.27
CA ARG A 672 19.55 -16.32 -17.79
C ARG A 672 18.51 -16.48 -18.90
N ALA A 673 18.83 -16.03 -20.11
CA ALA A 673 17.97 -16.22 -21.28
C ALA A 673 17.86 -17.69 -21.67
N ALA A 674 18.99 -18.42 -21.69
CA ALA A 674 19.03 -19.85 -22.00
C ALA A 674 18.19 -20.68 -21.04
N ALA A 675 18.18 -20.32 -19.76
CA ALA A 675 17.41 -21.03 -18.74
C ALA A 675 15.93 -21.19 -19.11
N HIS A 676 15.32 -20.19 -19.72
CA HIS A 676 13.89 -20.23 -20.05
C HIS A 676 13.57 -21.11 -21.28
N VAL A 677 14.58 -21.61 -21.98
CA VAL A 677 14.43 -22.45 -23.18
C VAL A 677 14.41 -23.94 -22.79
N PRO A 678 13.32 -24.68 -23.08
CA PRO A 678 13.22 -26.10 -22.70
C PRO A 678 14.31 -27.00 -23.30
N GLY A 679 14.75 -28.01 -22.55
CA GLY A 679 15.75 -28.99 -22.97
C GLY A 679 17.15 -28.38 -23.17
N VAL A 680 17.45 -27.96 -24.40
CA VAL A 680 18.77 -27.46 -24.84
C VAL A 680 19.26 -26.27 -24.02
N GLY A 681 18.35 -25.42 -23.52
CA GLY A 681 18.70 -24.29 -22.66
C GLY A 681 19.24 -24.73 -21.30
N ARG A 682 18.60 -25.74 -20.69
CA ARG A 682 19.08 -26.37 -19.45
C ARG A 682 20.45 -27.01 -19.64
N GLU A 683 20.68 -27.72 -20.73
CA GLU A 683 21.99 -28.32 -21.04
C GLU A 683 23.10 -27.27 -21.14
N LEU A 684 22.80 -26.11 -21.74
CA LEU A 684 23.74 -24.99 -21.78
C LEU A 684 24.04 -24.44 -20.38
N VAL A 685 23.02 -24.27 -19.53
CA VAL A 685 23.19 -23.81 -18.14
C VAL A 685 24.05 -24.79 -17.33
N LEU A 686 23.77 -26.10 -17.43
CA LEU A 686 24.50 -27.14 -16.70
C LEU A 686 26.00 -27.16 -17.03
N ARG A 687 26.37 -26.92 -18.30
CA ARG A 687 27.78 -26.85 -18.73
C ARG A 687 28.59 -25.74 -18.06
N HIS A 688 27.94 -24.72 -17.52
CA HIS A 688 28.59 -23.53 -16.97
C HIS A 688 28.57 -23.45 -15.44
N LEU A 689 28.09 -24.50 -14.74
CA LEU A 689 28.06 -24.50 -13.27
C LEU A 689 29.45 -24.42 -12.64
N ASP A 690 30.45 -25.01 -13.31
CA ASP A 690 31.85 -25.02 -12.88
C ASP A 690 32.74 -24.07 -13.67
N ALA A 691 32.15 -23.07 -14.33
CA ALA A 691 32.93 -22.06 -15.05
C ALA A 691 33.97 -21.41 -14.12
N PRO A 692 35.22 -21.20 -14.59
CA PRO A 692 36.27 -20.59 -13.78
C PRO A 692 35.93 -19.15 -13.38
N GLU A 693 35.16 -18.46 -14.22
CA GLU A 693 34.66 -17.11 -13.95
C GLU A 693 33.44 -17.16 -13.01
N VAL A 694 33.62 -16.68 -11.77
CA VAL A 694 32.63 -16.77 -10.68
C VAL A 694 31.26 -16.24 -11.07
N ALA A 695 31.20 -15.08 -11.76
CA ALA A 695 29.93 -14.47 -12.17
C ALA A 695 29.12 -15.34 -13.14
N ILE A 696 29.79 -16.12 -13.99
CA ILE A 696 29.16 -17.02 -14.96
C ILE A 696 28.65 -18.29 -14.24
N ALA A 697 29.46 -18.88 -13.37
CA ALA A 697 29.05 -20.00 -12.53
C ALA A 697 27.84 -19.65 -11.65
N GLU A 698 27.87 -18.49 -10.99
CA GLU A 698 26.76 -18.02 -10.16
C GLU A 698 25.50 -17.69 -10.94
N ALA A 699 25.64 -17.11 -12.15
CA ALA A 699 24.53 -16.93 -13.05
C ALA A 699 23.90 -18.28 -13.44
N ALA A 700 24.70 -19.32 -13.68
CA ALA A 700 24.22 -20.67 -14.01
C ALA A 700 23.48 -21.33 -12.84
N MET A 701 24.04 -21.30 -11.63
CA MET A 701 23.37 -21.83 -10.43
C MET A 701 22.05 -21.11 -10.16
N GLY A 702 22.03 -19.77 -10.21
CA GLY A 702 20.82 -18.98 -10.03
C GLY A 702 19.76 -19.17 -11.13
N ALA A 703 20.19 -19.61 -12.32
CA ALA A 703 19.34 -19.85 -13.47
C ALA A 703 18.61 -21.21 -13.45
N LEU A 704 19.17 -22.25 -12.82
CA LEU A 704 18.64 -23.62 -12.87
C LEU A 704 17.17 -23.75 -12.48
N VAL A 705 16.71 -22.96 -11.51
CA VAL A 705 15.31 -22.97 -11.04
C VAL A 705 14.31 -22.38 -12.04
N TRP A 706 14.80 -21.69 -13.07
CA TRP A 706 14.00 -21.12 -14.15
C TRP A 706 14.00 -21.99 -15.40
N THR A 707 14.69 -23.14 -15.36
CA THR A 707 14.63 -24.14 -16.42
C THR A 707 13.30 -24.84 -16.49
N ASP A 708 13.11 -25.64 -17.54
CA ASP A 708 11.95 -26.51 -17.70
C ASP A 708 11.96 -27.71 -16.73
N ARG A 709 13.10 -27.99 -16.06
CA ARG A 709 13.27 -29.01 -15.00
C ARG A 709 13.72 -28.42 -13.67
N PRO A 710 12.92 -27.54 -13.03
CA PRO A 710 13.22 -27.01 -11.71
C PRO A 710 13.18 -28.09 -10.61
N ASP A 711 12.47 -29.19 -10.86
CA ASP A 711 12.35 -30.37 -10.00
C ASP A 711 13.63 -31.23 -9.96
N GLU A 712 14.56 -31.00 -10.89
CA GLU A 712 15.88 -31.63 -10.91
C GLU A 712 17.01 -30.68 -10.49
N ALA A 713 16.69 -29.41 -10.21
CA ALA A 713 17.72 -28.44 -9.85
C ALA A 713 18.27 -28.67 -8.44
N LEU A 714 17.43 -29.15 -7.51
CA LEU A 714 17.82 -29.28 -6.10
C LEU A 714 19.04 -30.20 -5.89
N PRO A 715 19.09 -31.45 -6.40
CA PRO A 715 20.26 -32.32 -6.22
C PRO A 715 21.54 -31.74 -6.82
N VAL A 716 21.44 -30.97 -7.91
CA VAL A 716 22.59 -30.33 -8.54
C VAL A 716 23.11 -29.18 -7.68
N LEU A 717 22.21 -28.36 -7.12
CA LEU A 717 22.57 -27.18 -6.34
C LEU A 717 23.20 -27.54 -4.99
N VAL A 718 22.73 -28.60 -4.32
CA VAL A 718 23.26 -28.99 -3.00
C VAL A 718 24.69 -29.53 -3.06
N ARG A 719 25.19 -29.96 -4.23
CA ARG A 719 26.61 -30.33 -4.42
C ARG A 719 27.57 -29.19 -4.08
N TYR A 720 27.10 -27.95 -4.15
CA TYR A 720 27.88 -26.76 -3.84
C TYR A 720 27.71 -26.28 -2.39
N ALA A 721 26.96 -27.01 -1.55
CA ALA A 721 26.62 -26.63 -0.18
C ALA A 721 27.83 -26.42 0.73
N ASP A 722 28.97 -27.06 0.43
CA ASP A 722 30.20 -26.91 1.20
C ASP A 722 31.22 -25.92 0.59
N SER A 723 30.92 -25.34 -0.58
CA SER A 723 31.83 -24.45 -1.29
C SER A 723 31.53 -22.96 -1.09
N ASP A 724 32.38 -22.05 -1.58
CA ASP A 724 32.10 -20.60 -1.59
C ASP A 724 30.89 -20.21 -2.46
N ARG A 725 30.52 -21.10 -3.38
CA ARG A 725 29.33 -20.96 -4.22
C ARG A 725 28.01 -21.23 -3.48
N ALA A 726 28.07 -21.78 -2.25
CA ALA A 726 26.89 -22.08 -1.42
C ALA A 726 25.95 -20.87 -1.25
N ARG A 727 26.49 -19.64 -1.20
CA ARG A 727 25.70 -18.40 -1.04
C ARG A 727 24.66 -18.18 -2.15
N VAL A 728 24.95 -18.63 -3.37
CA VAL A 728 24.01 -18.58 -4.51
C VAL A 728 23.29 -19.91 -4.66
N ALA A 729 24.01 -21.02 -4.54
CA ALA A 729 23.46 -22.36 -4.75
C ALA A 729 22.34 -22.69 -3.77
N MET A 730 22.53 -22.43 -2.46
CA MET A 730 21.52 -22.73 -1.44
C MET A 730 20.31 -21.80 -1.53
N TYR A 731 20.51 -20.54 -1.92
CA TYR A 731 19.40 -19.64 -2.19
C TYR A 731 18.55 -20.10 -3.40
N ALA A 732 19.21 -20.56 -4.47
CA ALA A 732 18.53 -21.18 -5.60
C ALA A 732 17.86 -22.52 -5.20
N ALA A 733 18.50 -23.31 -4.34
CA ALA A 733 17.98 -24.57 -3.84
C ALA A 733 16.67 -24.37 -3.07
N GLY A 734 16.57 -23.31 -2.25
CA GLY A 734 15.33 -22.97 -1.56
C GLY A 734 14.16 -22.63 -2.50
N ARG A 735 14.46 -22.06 -3.68
CA ARG A 735 13.46 -21.85 -4.73
C ARG A 735 13.12 -23.14 -5.49
N ALA A 736 14.09 -24.03 -5.70
CA ALA A 736 13.92 -25.31 -6.38
C ALA A 736 13.14 -26.32 -5.52
N ALA A 737 13.34 -26.32 -4.20
CA ALA A 737 12.74 -27.27 -3.26
C ALA A 737 11.22 -27.41 -3.40
N ARG A 738 10.51 -26.31 -3.65
CA ARG A 738 9.04 -26.32 -3.85
C ARG A 738 8.57 -27.11 -5.09
N HIS A 739 9.47 -27.43 -6.02
CA HIS A 739 9.21 -28.19 -7.24
C HIS A 739 9.56 -29.68 -7.10
N VAL A 740 10.18 -30.08 -5.99
CA VAL A 740 10.61 -31.46 -5.72
C VAL A 740 9.54 -32.17 -4.89
N ALA A 741 9.29 -33.45 -5.20
CA ALA A 741 8.42 -34.33 -4.44
C ALA A 741 9.01 -34.62 -3.04
N PRO A 742 8.19 -34.72 -1.97
CA PRO A 742 8.65 -35.07 -0.62
C PRO A 742 9.59 -36.28 -0.56
N SER A 743 9.28 -37.37 -1.26
CA SER A 743 10.09 -38.60 -1.33
C SER A 743 11.52 -38.38 -1.79
N ARG A 744 11.73 -37.40 -2.68
CA ARG A 744 13.04 -37.03 -3.23
C ARG A 744 13.68 -35.86 -2.48
N LEU A 745 12.88 -34.99 -1.88
CA LEU A 745 13.32 -33.79 -1.19
C LEU A 745 13.95 -34.12 0.16
N VAL A 746 13.33 -35.02 0.93
CA VAL A 746 13.78 -35.33 2.30
C VAL A 746 15.18 -35.93 2.31
N PRO A 747 15.51 -37.00 1.55
CA PRO A 747 16.85 -37.61 1.61
C PRO A 747 17.97 -36.61 1.27
N VAL A 748 17.77 -35.81 0.22
CA VAL A 748 18.75 -34.83 -0.28
C VAL A 748 19.03 -33.73 0.76
N LEU A 749 18.00 -33.22 1.43
CA LEU A 749 18.18 -32.17 2.44
C LEU A 749 18.66 -32.72 3.78
N THR A 750 18.29 -33.94 4.13
CA THR A 750 18.84 -34.61 5.33
C THR A 750 20.34 -34.78 5.20
N GLU A 751 20.84 -35.21 4.04
CA GLU A 751 22.29 -35.32 3.77
C GLU A 751 23.01 -33.98 3.95
N VAL A 752 22.45 -32.87 3.46
CA VAL A 752 23.01 -31.53 3.67
C VAL A 752 22.98 -31.14 5.15
N LEU A 753 21.89 -31.45 5.86
CA LEU A 753 21.71 -31.10 7.27
C LEU A 753 22.66 -31.85 8.20
N THR A 754 22.92 -33.14 7.95
CA THR A 754 23.75 -33.99 8.83
C THR A 754 25.20 -34.10 8.35
N GLY A 755 25.48 -33.86 7.08
CA GLY A 755 26.81 -33.95 6.49
C GLY A 755 27.75 -32.79 6.86
N PRO A 756 29.03 -32.90 6.47
CA PRO A 756 30.06 -31.89 6.75
C PRO A 756 29.96 -30.71 5.76
N THR A 757 28.83 -29.99 5.78
CA THR A 757 28.63 -28.80 4.93
C THR A 757 28.68 -27.50 5.73
N LYS A 758 28.82 -26.36 5.04
CA LYS A 758 28.77 -25.03 5.66
C LYS A 758 27.54 -24.85 6.55
N ILE A 759 27.73 -24.23 7.71
CA ILE A 759 26.67 -23.93 8.70
C ILE A 759 25.47 -23.23 8.05
N THR A 760 25.72 -22.26 7.15
CA THR A 760 24.66 -21.54 6.42
C THR A 760 23.81 -22.45 5.53
N SER A 761 24.41 -23.48 4.92
CA SER A 761 23.71 -24.50 4.13
C SER A 761 22.89 -25.43 5.01
N ARG A 762 23.44 -25.89 6.14
CA ARG A 762 22.72 -26.72 7.13
C ARG A 762 21.49 -26.02 7.69
N LYS A 763 21.61 -24.72 8.03
CA LYS A 763 20.49 -23.87 8.47
C LYS A 763 19.38 -23.82 7.43
N GLU A 764 19.74 -23.63 6.16
CA GLU A 764 18.76 -23.55 5.08
C GLU A 764 18.10 -24.92 4.82
N ALA A 765 18.86 -26.01 4.88
CA ALA A 765 18.32 -27.37 4.78
C ALA A 765 17.26 -27.65 5.86
N ALA A 766 17.52 -27.31 7.12
CA ALA A 766 16.55 -27.44 8.21
C ALA A 766 15.25 -26.66 7.93
N ARG A 767 15.36 -25.41 7.45
CA ARG A 767 14.19 -24.58 7.09
C ARG A 767 13.40 -25.17 5.93
N LEU A 768 14.08 -25.70 4.91
CA LEU A 768 13.45 -26.29 3.74
C LEU A 768 12.75 -27.62 4.06
N LEU A 769 13.35 -28.46 4.92
CA LEU A 769 12.72 -29.68 5.45
C LEU A 769 11.43 -29.34 6.19
N ALA A 770 11.47 -28.39 7.12
CA ALA A 770 10.29 -27.96 7.87
C ALA A 770 9.21 -27.27 7.01
N ARG A 771 9.61 -26.64 5.90
CA ARG A 771 8.65 -25.97 5.01
C ARG A 771 8.01 -26.91 3.98
N TYR A 772 8.75 -27.88 3.45
CA TYR A 772 8.30 -28.66 2.28
C TYR A 772 8.26 -30.18 2.52
N GLY A 773 8.90 -30.70 3.57
CA GLY A 773 8.84 -32.11 3.92
C GLY A 773 7.51 -32.51 4.60
N PRO A 774 7.24 -33.80 4.78
CA PRO A 774 6.07 -34.28 5.55
C PRO A 774 6.34 -34.18 7.07
N PRO A 775 5.34 -34.27 7.98
CA PRO A 775 5.50 -34.13 9.43
C PRO A 775 6.63 -34.95 10.04
N GLN A 776 6.87 -36.16 9.51
CA GLN A 776 7.86 -37.12 10.00
C GLN A 776 9.30 -36.58 9.95
N VAL A 777 9.58 -35.53 9.16
CA VAL A 777 10.90 -34.86 9.18
C VAL A 777 11.24 -34.25 10.53
N MET A 778 10.26 -34.03 11.40
CA MET A 778 10.52 -33.50 12.74
C MET A 778 11.36 -34.46 13.60
N ALA A 779 11.25 -35.77 13.40
CA ALA A 779 12.15 -36.74 14.03
C ALA A 779 13.60 -36.53 13.58
N THR A 780 13.82 -36.38 12.26
CA THR A 780 15.15 -36.07 11.71
C THR A 780 15.71 -34.74 12.22
N LEU A 781 14.86 -33.72 12.36
CA LEU A 781 15.27 -32.43 12.91
C LEU A 781 15.61 -32.52 14.41
N LEU A 782 14.86 -33.33 15.18
CA LEU A 782 15.15 -33.59 16.59
C LEU A 782 16.49 -34.34 16.77
N ASP A 783 16.76 -35.34 15.93
CA ASP A 783 18.04 -36.07 15.95
C ASP A 783 19.20 -35.13 15.63
N ALA A 784 19.06 -34.30 14.59
CA ALA A 784 20.06 -33.29 14.23
C ALA A 784 20.25 -32.23 15.33
N TYR A 785 19.18 -31.88 16.06
CA TYR A 785 19.24 -30.97 17.21
C TYR A 785 19.97 -31.57 18.40
N ARG A 786 19.75 -32.86 18.69
CA ARG A 786 20.39 -33.59 19.81
C ARG A 786 21.84 -33.95 19.55
N HIS A 787 22.28 -33.93 18.29
CA HIS A 787 23.66 -34.26 17.95
C HIS A 787 24.65 -33.39 18.75
N PRO A 788 25.63 -33.98 19.48
CA PRO A 788 26.56 -33.24 20.34
C PRO A 788 27.29 -32.11 19.60
N ASP A 789 27.75 -32.38 18.38
CA ASP A 789 28.49 -31.41 17.55
C ASP A 789 27.60 -30.45 16.73
N ALA A 790 26.29 -30.39 16.99
CA ALA A 790 25.41 -29.49 16.25
C ALA A 790 25.66 -28.02 16.62
N HIS A 791 26.09 -27.22 15.64
CA HIS A 791 26.38 -25.80 15.79
C HIS A 791 25.14 -24.99 16.25
N ARG A 792 25.33 -24.03 17.17
CA ARG A 792 24.25 -23.22 17.78
C ARG A 792 23.28 -22.58 16.78
N ASP A 793 23.80 -22.05 15.68
CA ASP A 793 22.97 -21.45 14.63
C ASP A 793 22.09 -22.45 13.87
N VAL A 794 22.57 -23.69 13.72
CA VAL A 794 21.79 -24.78 13.10
C VAL A 794 20.69 -25.19 14.05
N ARG A 795 21.00 -25.35 15.35
CA ARG A 795 20.00 -25.59 16.40
C ARG A 795 18.93 -24.49 16.42
N ALA A 796 19.32 -23.22 16.40
CA ALA A 796 18.38 -22.10 16.32
C ALA A 796 17.49 -22.14 15.05
N ALA A 797 18.03 -22.56 13.90
CA ALA A 797 17.23 -22.76 12.69
C ALA A 797 16.25 -23.93 12.83
N ILE A 798 16.63 -25.00 13.55
CA ILE A 798 15.74 -26.13 13.89
C ILE A 798 14.64 -25.70 14.86
N VAL A 799 14.95 -24.87 15.88
CA VAL A 799 13.94 -24.28 16.78
C VAL A 799 12.92 -23.44 15.99
N ALA A 800 13.40 -22.60 15.06
CA ALA A 800 12.52 -21.81 14.19
C ALA A 800 11.65 -22.69 13.26
N ALA A 801 12.12 -23.89 12.90
CA ALA A 801 11.37 -24.90 12.17
C ALA A 801 10.33 -25.60 13.06
N ALA A 802 10.69 -25.99 14.29
CA ALA A 802 9.78 -26.59 15.27
C ALA A 802 8.60 -25.67 15.59
N ARG A 803 8.84 -24.36 15.70
CA ARG A 803 7.77 -23.35 15.84
C ARG A 803 6.74 -23.36 14.70
N GLN A 804 7.15 -23.70 13.48
CA GLN A 804 6.22 -23.81 12.34
C GLN A 804 5.40 -25.12 12.36
N ARG A 805 5.74 -26.07 13.25
CA ARG A 805 5.15 -27.41 13.33
C ARG A 805 4.81 -27.83 14.76
N VAL A 806 4.27 -26.90 15.55
CA VAL A 806 3.86 -27.12 16.94
C VAL A 806 2.98 -28.36 17.17
N PRO A 807 2.12 -28.84 16.24
CA PRO A 807 1.35 -30.05 16.46
C PRO A 807 2.19 -31.33 16.66
N ALA A 808 3.44 -31.37 16.20
CA ALA A 808 4.31 -32.54 16.38
C ALA A 808 4.94 -32.56 17.80
N GLU A 809 5.02 -33.74 18.41
CA GLU A 809 5.58 -33.90 19.76
C GLU A 809 7.06 -33.54 19.80
N GLU A 810 7.80 -33.91 18.76
CA GLU A 810 9.23 -33.61 18.60
C GLU A 810 9.47 -32.09 18.55
N SER A 811 8.54 -31.32 17.98
CA SER A 811 8.61 -29.86 18.00
C SER A 811 8.57 -29.32 19.43
N TRP A 812 7.69 -29.86 20.29
CA TRP A 812 7.64 -29.46 21.69
C TRP A 812 8.89 -29.85 22.47
N THR A 813 9.47 -31.03 22.19
CA THR A 813 10.75 -31.42 22.78
C THR A 813 11.85 -30.41 22.44
N ILE A 814 11.96 -30.00 21.17
CA ILE A 814 12.92 -29.00 20.71
C ILE A 814 12.66 -27.65 21.39
N LEU A 815 11.41 -27.19 21.39
CA LEU A 815 11.04 -25.88 21.93
C LEU A 815 11.31 -25.75 23.44
N ARG A 816 10.98 -26.79 24.24
CA ARG A 816 11.28 -26.79 25.69
C ARG A 816 12.77 -26.79 25.95
N ALA A 817 13.54 -27.65 25.26
CA ALA A 817 14.99 -27.69 25.41
C ALA A 817 15.67 -26.36 25.03
N ALA A 818 15.09 -25.63 24.08
CA ALA A 818 15.65 -24.37 23.58
C ALA A 818 15.54 -23.21 24.58
N VAL A 819 14.62 -23.25 25.55
CA VAL A 819 14.43 -22.18 26.54
C VAL A 819 15.65 -22.05 27.46
N ASP A 820 16.31 -23.16 27.78
CA ASP A 820 17.51 -23.18 28.63
C ASP A 820 18.83 -23.22 27.83
N ALA A 821 18.75 -23.32 26.50
CA ALA A 821 19.92 -23.50 25.62
C ALA A 821 20.64 -22.17 25.29
N SER A 822 21.30 -22.07 24.12
CA SER A 822 22.04 -20.88 23.71
C SER A 822 21.15 -19.65 23.48
N ARG A 823 21.75 -18.45 23.49
CA ARG A 823 21.03 -17.19 23.26
C ARG A 823 20.30 -17.18 21.90
N GLU A 824 20.89 -17.77 20.87
CA GLU A 824 20.31 -17.88 19.54
C GLU A 824 19.06 -18.78 19.52
N GLU A 825 19.08 -19.88 20.26
CA GLU A 825 17.94 -20.80 20.39
C GLU A 825 16.78 -20.14 21.16
N ARG A 826 17.08 -19.49 22.29
CA ARG A 826 16.07 -18.74 23.07
C ARG A 826 15.43 -17.64 22.24
N ARG A 827 16.23 -16.87 21.48
CA ARG A 827 15.70 -15.86 20.57
C ARG A 827 14.76 -16.46 19.52
N ALA A 828 15.10 -17.64 18.98
CA ALA A 828 14.22 -18.33 18.03
C ALA A 828 12.86 -18.73 18.66
N VAL A 829 12.81 -19.06 19.96
CA VAL A 829 11.55 -19.27 20.69
C VAL A 829 10.77 -17.95 20.82
N LEU A 830 11.43 -16.87 21.24
CA LEU A 830 10.85 -15.53 21.50
C LEU A 830 10.39 -14.78 20.24
N ASP A 831 10.84 -15.20 19.06
CA ASP A 831 10.42 -14.63 17.77
C ASP A 831 8.98 -15.02 17.38
N ALA A 832 8.30 -15.88 18.15
CA ALA A 832 6.90 -16.25 17.92
C ALA A 832 5.92 -15.13 18.33
N THR A 833 4.90 -14.91 17.50
CA THR A 833 3.74 -14.08 17.85
C THR A 833 2.51 -14.98 18.06
N PRO A 834 1.58 -14.61 18.97
CA PRO A 834 0.40 -15.44 19.23
C PRO A 834 -0.47 -15.72 18.00
N ASP A 835 -0.49 -14.83 17.01
CA ASP A 835 -1.21 -14.97 15.74
C ASP A 835 -0.64 -16.07 14.84
N THR A 836 0.65 -16.41 14.98
CA THR A 836 1.29 -17.51 14.23
C THR A 836 1.04 -18.88 14.85
N ILE A 837 0.49 -18.94 16.07
CA ILE A 837 0.24 -20.17 16.83
C ILE A 837 -1.28 -20.42 16.93
N SER A 838 -1.70 -21.65 16.63
CA SER A 838 -3.10 -22.07 16.78
C SER A 838 -3.60 -21.85 18.22
N HIS A 839 -4.86 -21.42 18.37
CA HIS A 839 -5.45 -21.04 19.66
C HIS A 839 -5.23 -22.10 20.76
N ARG A 840 -5.38 -23.38 20.41
CA ARG A 840 -5.20 -24.53 21.33
C ARG A 840 -3.80 -24.64 21.94
N HIS A 841 -2.78 -24.11 21.27
CA HIS A 841 -1.38 -24.21 21.71
C HIS A 841 -0.87 -22.92 22.37
N ARG A 842 -1.64 -21.82 22.35
CA ARG A 842 -1.19 -20.53 22.88
C ARG A 842 -0.87 -20.55 24.38
N PRO A 843 -1.67 -21.19 25.26
CA PRO A 843 -1.31 -21.29 26.68
C PRO A 843 0.02 -22.02 26.89
N ALA A 844 0.19 -23.17 26.24
CA ALA A 844 1.41 -23.98 26.35
C ALA A 844 2.65 -23.26 25.79
N TYR A 845 2.51 -22.54 24.67
CA TYR A 845 3.62 -21.78 24.09
C TYR A 845 3.94 -20.54 24.94
N GLY A 846 2.91 -19.86 25.47
CA GLY A 846 3.09 -18.73 26.37
C GLY A 846 3.82 -19.11 27.68
N ALA A 847 3.66 -20.35 28.17
CA ALA A 847 4.44 -20.84 29.30
C ALA A 847 5.97 -20.84 29.03
N LEU A 848 6.40 -21.11 27.79
CA LEU A 848 7.81 -20.99 27.40
C LEU A 848 8.30 -19.53 27.45
N ILE A 849 7.42 -18.57 27.18
CA ILE A 849 7.74 -17.14 27.31
C ILE A 849 7.91 -16.76 28.78
N VAL A 850 7.06 -17.28 29.66
CA VAL A 850 7.16 -17.08 31.12
C VAL A 850 8.47 -17.66 31.66
N GLU A 851 8.83 -18.88 31.25
CA GLU A 851 10.10 -19.52 31.62
C GLU A 851 11.30 -18.70 31.13
N ALA A 852 11.25 -18.18 29.89
CA ALA A 852 12.29 -17.29 29.36
C ALA A 852 12.42 -15.95 30.12
N CYS A 853 11.37 -15.46 30.78
CA CYS A 853 11.46 -14.30 31.68
C CYS A 853 12.27 -14.59 32.95
N GLN A 854 12.47 -15.85 33.31
CA GLN A 854 13.26 -16.29 34.47
C GLN A 854 14.71 -16.63 34.10
N ALA A 855 15.09 -16.50 32.81
CA ALA A 855 16.43 -16.80 32.34
C ALA A 855 17.50 -15.94 33.03
N THR A 856 18.66 -16.53 33.33
CA THR A 856 19.80 -15.82 33.94
C THR A 856 20.45 -14.78 33.01
N ASP A 857 20.36 -14.98 31.69
CA ASP A 857 20.82 -14.03 30.68
C ASP A 857 19.90 -12.80 30.61
N ARG A 858 20.45 -11.63 30.95
CA ARG A 858 19.71 -10.35 31.03
C ARG A 858 19.07 -9.95 29.70
N GLU A 859 19.73 -10.20 28.59
CA GLU A 859 19.24 -9.78 27.27
C GLU A 859 18.09 -10.67 26.79
N VAL A 860 18.16 -11.97 27.08
CA VAL A 860 17.05 -12.90 26.83
C VAL A 860 15.84 -12.53 27.69
N ARG A 861 16.07 -12.31 28.99
CA ARG A 861 15.02 -11.92 29.94
C ARG A 861 14.29 -10.64 29.51
N ARG A 862 15.04 -9.60 29.12
CA ARG A 862 14.48 -8.35 28.55
C ARG A 862 13.63 -8.60 27.30
N ALA A 863 14.14 -9.41 26.37
CA ALA A 863 13.40 -9.77 25.16
C ALA A 863 12.11 -10.55 25.47
N ALA A 864 12.14 -11.44 26.48
CA ALA A 864 10.97 -12.20 26.92
C ALA A 864 9.90 -11.30 27.55
N PHE A 865 10.28 -10.38 28.45
CA PHE A 865 9.35 -9.42 29.03
C PHE A 865 8.70 -8.50 27.99
N HIS A 866 9.44 -8.13 26.94
CA HIS A 866 8.87 -7.37 25.83
C HIS A 866 7.78 -8.14 25.08
N ARG A 867 7.88 -9.47 25.01
CA ARG A 867 6.86 -10.34 24.40
C ARG A 867 5.71 -10.68 25.35
N LEU A 868 5.92 -10.66 26.67
CA LEU A 868 4.96 -11.14 27.66
C LEU A 868 3.58 -10.47 27.53
N GLY A 869 3.53 -9.16 27.28
CA GLY A 869 2.28 -8.42 27.10
C GLY A 869 1.46 -8.82 25.87
N ASP A 870 2.06 -9.48 24.87
CA ASP A 870 1.33 -10.03 23.73
C ASP A 870 0.72 -11.40 24.05
N TRP A 871 1.35 -12.17 24.94
CA TRP A 871 0.97 -13.54 25.33
C TRP A 871 0.06 -13.59 26.56
N SER A 872 0.03 -12.53 27.37
CA SER A 872 -0.74 -12.47 28.61
C SER A 872 -2.22 -12.86 28.53
N PRO A 873 -2.97 -12.64 27.43
CA PRO A 873 -4.37 -13.05 27.36
C PRO A 873 -4.61 -14.56 27.48
N TRP A 874 -3.57 -15.38 27.31
CA TRP A 874 -3.64 -16.85 27.40
C TRP A 874 -2.90 -17.41 28.62
N LEU A 875 -2.49 -16.54 29.55
CA LEU A 875 -1.67 -16.88 30.72
C LEU A 875 -2.36 -16.43 32.01
N ALA A 876 -2.06 -17.14 33.11
CA ALA A 876 -2.54 -16.81 34.45
C ALA A 876 -1.35 -16.68 35.42
N GLY A 877 -1.53 -15.97 36.54
CA GLY A 877 -0.53 -15.87 37.61
C GLY A 877 0.70 -15.03 37.26
N LEU A 878 0.58 -14.02 36.38
CA LEU A 878 1.71 -13.18 35.97
C LEU A 878 2.06 -12.05 36.95
N THR A 879 1.25 -11.83 37.99
CA THR A 879 1.32 -10.69 38.91
C THR A 879 2.70 -10.56 39.56
N ASP A 880 3.19 -11.59 40.26
CA ASP A 880 4.47 -11.52 40.99
C ASP A 880 5.65 -11.32 40.03
N LEU A 881 5.67 -12.06 38.92
CA LEU A 881 6.70 -11.95 37.89
C LEU A 881 6.78 -10.52 37.32
N VAL A 882 5.62 -9.89 37.09
CA VAL A 882 5.55 -8.51 36.60
C VAL A 882 5.97 -7.52 37.68
N VAL A 883 5.50 -7.67 38.91
CA VAL A 883 5.87 -6.78 40.02
C VAL A 883 7.38 -6.84 40.27
N ASP A 884 7.97 -8.04 40.29
CA ASP A 884 9.41 -8.22 40.50
C ASP A 884 10.20 -7.50 39.40
N ARG A 885 9.79 -7.63 38.13
CA ARG A 885 10.41 -6.88 37.02
C ARG A 885 10.25 -5.37 37.14
N LEU A 886 9.07 -4.88 37.52
CA LEU A 886 8.81 -3.43 37.70
C LEU A 886 9.65 -2.84 38.82
N THR A 887 9.98 -3.64 39.84
CA THR A 887 10.71 -3.25 41.04
C THR A 887 12.20 -3.59 41.03
N ASP A 888 12.70 -4.33 40.03
CA ASP A 888 14.13 -4.64 39.85
C ASP A 888 14.92 -3.38 39.47
N LEU A 889 15.76 -2.89 40.40
CA LEU A 889 16.58 -1.69 40.22
C LEU A 889 17.98 -1.99 39.66
N ASP A 890 18.40 -3.25 39.64
CA ASP A 890 19.71 -3.67 39.13
C ASP A 890 19.75 -3.69 37.59
N GLU A 891 18.57 -3.57 36.96
CA GLU A 891 18.41 -3.50 35.53
C GLU A 891 17.78 -2.21 35.03
N THR A 892 18.34 -1.68 33.94
CA THR A 892 17.72 -0.59 33.17
C THR A 892 16.41 -1.05 32.51
N MET A 893 15.37 -0.25 32.66
CA MET A 893 14.07 -0.43 32.03
C MET A 893 13.79 0.74 31.09
N VAL A 894 13.28 0.45 29.90
CA VAL A 894 12.86 1.47 28.94
C VAL A 894 11.39 1.82 29.14
N SER A 895 10.99 3.06 28.86
CA SER A 895 9.62 3.54 29.11
C SER A 895 8.54 2.72 28.41
N ILE A 896 8.84 2.17 27.23
CA ILE A 896 7.90 1.36 26.45
C ILE A 896 7.68 -0.04 27.04
N GLU A 897 8.52 -0.51 27.97
CA GLU A 897 8.35 -1.81 28.62
C GLU A 897 7.19 -1.79 29.63
N VAL A 898 7.03 -0.69 30.37
CA VAL A 898 6.02 -0.55 31.42
C VAL A 898 4.58 -0.77 30.91
N PRO A 899 4.12 -0.13 29.80
CA PRO A 899 2.79 -0.40 29.26
C PRO A 899 2.52 -1.89 28.96
N HIS A 900 3.53 -2.61 28.47
CA HIS A 900 3.42 -4.04 28.16
C HIS A 900 3.37 -4.90 29.41
N LEU A 901 4.13 -4.55 30.45
CA LEU A 901 4.13 -5.24 31.74
C LEU A 901 2.82 -5.02 32.50
N LEU A 902 2.31 -3.78 32.54
CA LEU A 902 0.98 -3.49 33.09
C LEU A 902 -0.12 -4.22 32.32
N LYS A 903 0.02 -4.37 30.99
CA LYS A 903 -0.87 -5.23 30.18
C LYS A 903 -0.81 -6.70 30.58
N ALA A 904 0.37 -7.18 30.99
CA ALA A 904 0.57 -8.56 31.38
C ALA A 904 0.06 -8.89 32.78
N GLY A 905 0.36 -8.03 33.76
CA GLY A 905 0.04 -8.25 35.18
C GLY A 905 -1.34 -7.73 35.59
N GLY A 906 -1.98 -6.90 34.77
CA GLY A 906 -3.17 -6.13 35.17
C GLY A 906 -2.79 -4.78 35.79
N ASP A 907 -3.75 -3.87 35.87
CA ASP A 907 -3.48 -2.49 36.30
C ASP A 907 -3.16 -2.39 37.81
N ASP A 908 -3.64 -3.33 38.63
CA ASP A 908 -3.39 -3.39 40.08
C ASP A 908 -1.90 -3.55 40.44
N VAL A 909 -1.10 -4.13 39.55
CA VAL A 909 0.35 -4.32 39.79
C VAL A 909 1.10 -3.01 39.93
N LEU A 910 0.55 -1.91 39.37
CA LEU A 910 1.15 -0.59 39.53
C LEU A 910 1.18 -0.18 41.01
N GLY A 911 0.07 -0.34 41.73
CA GLY A 911 -0.02 0.02 43.14
C GLY A 911 0.96 -0.77 44.00
N ILE A 912 1.05 -2.08 43.76
CA ILE A 912 1.98 -2.98 44.46
C ILE A 912 3.45 -2.58 44.19
N ALA A 913 3.79 -2.34 42.92
CA ALA A 913 5.15 -1.94 42.54
C ALA A 913 5.53 -0.56 43.11
N LEU A 914 4.62 0.41 43.07
CA LEU A 914 4.83 1.73 43.68
C LEU A 914 5.05 1.61 45.20
N ALA A 915 4.28 0.78 45.90
CA ALA A 915 4.45 0.55 47.33
C ALA A 915 5.85 0.03 47.69
N ARG A 916 6.31 -1.02 46.99
CA ARG A 916 7.66 -1.58 47.18
C ARG A 916 8.77 -0.57 46.86
N LEU A 917 8.62 0.25 45.82
CA LEU A 917 9.64 1.24 45.43
C LEU A 917 9.68 2.45 46.37
N VAL A 918 8.54 2.91 46.87
CA VAL A 918 8.49 4.00 47.86
C VAL A 918 9.12 3.56 49.18
N ASP A 919 8.87 2.32 49.60
CA ASP A 919 9.52 1.74 50.78
C ASP A 919 11.04 1.70 50.61
N ARG A 920 11.54 1.25 49.44
CA ARG A 920 12.97 1.28 49.11
C ARG A 920 13.57 2.69 49.07
N ASP A 921 12.90 3.68 48.46
CA ASP A 921 13.37 5.08 48.43
C ASP A 921 13.46 5.70 49.83
N SER A 922 12.58 5.27 50.74
CA SER A 922 12.54 5.77 52.12
C SER A 922 13.68 5.23 53.00
N HIS A 923 14.21 4.06 52.65
CA HIS A 923 15.35 3.41 53.31
C HIS A 923 16.66 3.55 52.51
N ASP A 924 16.69 4.40 51.48
CA ASP A 924 17.86 4.63 50.64
C ASP A 924 18.76 5.72 51.24
N ASP A 925 19.68 5.28 52.10
CA ASP A 925 20.70 6.13 52.72
C ASP A 925 21.88 6.45 51.76
N HIS A 926 21.93 5.82 50.58
CA HIS A 926 22.99 5.99 49.58
C HIS A 926 22.37 6.27 48.21
N PRO A 927 22.02 7.54 47.92
CA PRO A 927 21.18 7.90 46.77
C PRO A 927 21.84 7.74 45.39
N GLY A 928 22.83 6.87 45.23
CA GLY A 928 23.51 6.57 43.97
C GLY A 928 24.57 7.60 43.56
N ASP A 929 25.28 7.29 42.47
CA ASP A 929 26.22 8.18 41.77
C ASP A 929 25.52 8.87 40.57
N PRO A 930 26.15 9.79 39.81
CA PRO A 930 25.50 10.40 38.64
C PRO A 930 24.90 9.40 37.63
N ALA A 931 25.43 8.18 37.55
CA ALA A 931 24.93 7.10 36.70
C ALA A 931 23.73 6.33 37.30
N SER A 932 23.50 6.43 38.61
CA SER A 932 22.50 5.66 39.37
C SER A 932 21.70 6.49 40.39
N ASP A 933 21.70 7.81 40.28
CA ASP A 933 21.11 8.71 41.29
C ASP A 933 19.61 8.47 41.53
N ARG A 934 19.26 8.13 42.78
CA ARG A 934 17.92 7.81 43.30
C ARG A 934 17.18 6.81 42.40
N PRO A 935 17.66 5.56 42.29
CA PRO A 935 17.16 4.61 41.29
C PRO A 935 15.69 4.24 41.51
N ALA A 936 15.26 4.10 42.78
CA ALA A 936 13.87 3.85 43.13
C ALA A 936 12.94 4.99 42.72
N ARG A 937 13.31 6.25 42.99
CA ARG A 937 12.57 7.44 42.60
C ARG A 937 12.46 7.61 41.09
N ARG A 938 13.56 7.39 40.35
CA ARG A 938 13.56 7.41 38.88
C ARG A 938 12.66 6.31 38.31
N ARG A 939 12.67 5.12 38.92
CA ARG A 939 11.75 4.02 38.54
C ARG A 939 10.29 4.40 38.77
N ILE A 940 9.93 5.00 39.91
CA ILE A 940 8.56 5.48 40.17
C ILE A 940 8.08 6.44 39.08
N ALA A 941 8.92 7.40 38.69
CA ALA A 941 8.58 8.34 37.61
C ALA A 941 8.39 7.63 36.26
N LEU A 942 9.23 6.64 35.95
CA LEU A 942 9.10 5.80 34.75
C LEU A 942 7.79 5.00 34.75
N LEU A 943 7.42 4.41 35.89
CA LEU A 943 6.18 3.64 36.05
C LEU A 943 4.95 4.53 35.85
N ALA A 944 4.94 5.72 36.46
CA ALA A 944 3.87 6.69 36.29
C ALA A 944 3.73 7.11 34.81
N HIS A 945 4.83 7.39 34.12
CA HIS A 945 4.80 7.71 32.69
C HIS A 945 4.29 6.53 31.85
N GLY A 946 4.73 5.30 32.14
CA GLY A 946 4.26 4.12 31.43
C GLY A 946 2.77 3.84 31.60
N ALA A 947 2.20 4.08 32.79
CA ALA A 947 0.75 3.98 33.03
C ALA A 947 -0.04 5.00 32.16
N ILE A 948 0.50 6.19 31.96
CA ILE A 948 -0.09 7.22 31.09
C ILE A 948 -0.03 6.78 29.63
N VAL A 949 1.11 6.26 29.17
CA VAL A 949 1.27 5.76 27.79
C VAL A 949 0.30 4.60 27.52
N ARG A 950 0.12 3.70 28.48
CA ARG A 950 -0.84 2.59 28.40
C ARG A 950 -2.28 3.09 28.23
N THR A 951 -2.74 3.96 29.13
CA THR A 951 -4.10 4.50 29.08
C THR A 951 -4.35 5.41 27.89
N GLY A 952 -3.31 6.02 27.34
CA GLY A 952 -3.37 6.79 26.10
C GLY A 952 -3.83 5.99 24.88
N HIS A 953 -3.87 4.65 24.96
CA HIS A 953 -4.37 3.75 23.91
C HIS A 953 -5.73 3.12 24.24
N HIS A 954 -6.27 3.35 25.43
CA HIS A 954 -7.53 2.76 25.88
C HIS A 954 -8.72 3.68 25.54
N PRO A 955 -9.91 3.10 25.28
CA PRO A 955 -11.13 3.88 25.13
C PRO A 955 -11.41 4.72 26.39
N THR A 956 -12.19 5.78 26.22
CA THR A 956 -12.54 6.67 27.34
C THR A 956 -13.41 5.98 28.39
N SER A 957 -14.10 4.89 28.01
CA SER A 957 -14.91 4.06 28.91
C SER A 957 -14.12 2.96 29.64
N ALA A 958 -12.82 2.81 29.37
CA ALA A 958 -12.02 1.77 30.03
C ALA A 958 -11.96 2.03 31.54
N ASP A 959 -12.09 0.97 32.34
CA ASP A 959 -11.90 1.05 33.78
C ASP A 959 -10.44 1.41 34.08
N ARG A 960 -10.25 2.49 34.85
CA ARG A 960 -8.93 3.02 35.27
C ARG A 960 -8.82 3.07 36.79
N THR A 961 -9.78 2.48 37.51
CA THR A 961 -9.93 2.60 38.97
C THR A 961 -8.65 2.19 39.69
N ALA A 962 -8.09 1.04 39.35
CA ALA A 962 -6.83 0.56 39.93
C ALA A 962 -5.65 1.54 39.77
N LEU A 963 -5.50 2.12 38.57
CA LEU A 963 -4.44 3.10 38.29
C LEU A 963 -4.66 4.41 39.04
N ILE A 964 -5.92 4.85 39.15
CA ILE A 964 -6.30 6.07 39.89
C ILE A 964 -6.08 5.86 41.39
N GLU A 965 -6.48 4.72 41.95
CA GLU A 965 -6.24 4.39 43.36
C GLU A 965 -4.74 4.30 43.67
N ALA A 966 -3.93 3.73 42.77
CA ALA A 966 -2.47 3.76 42.91
C ALA A 966 -1.91 5.19 42.92
N ALA A 967 -2.46 6.08 42.10
CA ALA A 967 -2.09 7.50 42.09
C ALA A 967 -2.53 8.24 43.36
N ARG A 968 -3.74 7.97 43.88
CA ARG A 968 -4.24 8.49 45.15
C ARG A 968 -3.39 8.04 46.32
N TRP A 969 -3.07 6.76 46.38
CA TRP A 969 -2.16 6.20 47.37
C TRP A 969 -0.79 6.90 47.31
N LEU A 970 -0.22 7.10 46.12
CA LEU A 970 1.06 7.81 45.96
C LEU A 970 0.96 9.27 46.42
N ALA A 971 -0.20 9.93 46.25
CA ALA A 971 -0.43 11.30 46.70
C ALA A 971 -0.36 11.46 48.22
N THR A 972 -0.62 10.40 48.99
CA THR A 972 -0.46 10.39 50.47
C THR A 972 1.00 10.51 50.92
N ARG A 973 1.96 10.42 49.99
CA ARG A 973 3.41 10.52 50.26
C ARG A 973 3.92 11.91 49.82
N PRO A 974 4.26 12.82 50.75
CA PRO A 974 4.59 14.22 50.43
C PRO A 974 5.72 14.39 49.40
N ALA A 975 6.68 13.47 49.39
CA ALA A 975 7.83 13.49 48.49
C ALA A 975 7.49 13.14 47.02
N PHE A 976 6.27 12.64 46.76
CA PHE A 976 5.82 12.17 45.44
C PHE A 976 4.54 12.86 44.94
N THR A 977 4.01 13.85 45.65
CA THR A 977 2.77 14.57 45.27
C THR A 977 2.82 15.11 43.84
N GLY A 978 3.99 15.57 43.35
CA GLY A 978 4.13 16.06 41.98
C GLY A 978 3.93 14.97 40.92
N THR A 979 4.46 13.77 41.15
CA THR A 979 4.25 12.61 40.27
C THR A 979 2.80 12.13 40.35
N ALA A 980 2.24 12.06 41.56
CA ALA A 980 0.88 11.60 41.80
C ALA A 980 -0.18 12.50 41.16
N THR A 981 -0.08 13.83 41.35
CA THR A 981 -0.99 14.82 40.73
C THR A 981 -0.89 14.78 39.20
N GLY A 982 0.31 14.64 38.65
CA GLY A 982 0.50 14.47 37.21
C GLY A 982 -0.17 13.20 36.66
N LEU A 983 -0.09 12.10 37.40
CA LEU A 983 -0.74 10.84 37.06
C LEU A 983 -2.28 10.96 37.16
N LEU A 984 -2.81 11.57 38.22
CA LEU A 984 -4.25 11.80 38.40
C LEU A 984 -4.88 12.65 37.29
N VAL A 985 -4.17 13.69 36.83
CA VAL A 985 -4.62 14.51 35.69
C VAL A 985 -4.69 13.68 34.40
N ASP A 986 -3.63 12.92 34.11
CA ASP A 986 -3.53 12.20 32.84
C ASP A 986 -4.41 10.94 32.78
N LEU A 987 -4.70 10.31 33.92
CA LEU A 987 -5.61 9.16 34.00
C LEU A 987 -7.09 9.60 33.97
N GLY A 988 -7.41 10.74 34.60
CA GLY A 988 -8.78 11.24 34.73
C GLY A 988 -9.40 11.86 33.47
N ARG A 989 -10.69 12.25 33.59
CA ARG A 989 -11.45 13.01 32.59
C ARG A 989 -11.57 14.51 32.94
N LEU A 990 -10.73 15.00 33.86
CA LEU A 990 -10.78 16.35 34.42
C LEU A 990 -12.01 16.61 35.32
N ASP A 991 -12.67 15.56 35.76
CA ASP A 991 -13.76 15.54 36.74
C ASP A 991 -13.26 15.49 38.20
N ASN A 992 -11.99 15.10 38.39
CA ASN A 992 -11.30 15.03 39.68
C ASN A 992 -10.47 16.28 40.03
N LEU A 993 -10.69 17.41 39.34
CA LEU A 993 -9.87 18.61 39.53
C LEU A 993 -9.97 19.22 40.93
N ASP A 994 -11.11 19.10 41.60
CA ASP A 994 -11.27 19.55 43.00
C ASP A 994 -10.35 18.78 43.96
N GLU A 995 -10.22 17.46 43.76
CA GLU A 995 -9.32 16.58 44.51
C GLU A 995 -7.86 16.97 44.26
N ILE A 996 -7.49 17.15 42.99
CA ILE A 996 -6.12 17.53 42.60
C ILE A 996 -5.78 18.94 43.12
N ALA A 997 -6.74 19.86 43.15
CA ALA A 997 -6.55 21.20 43.66
C ALA A 997 -6.21 21.18 45.16
N ALA A 998 -6.91 20.35 45.94
CA ALA A 998 -6.61 20.15 47.35
C ALA A 998 -5.19 19.59 47.59
N LEU A 999 -4.71 18.67 46.73
CA LEU A 999 -3.36 18.11 46.81
C LEU A 999 -2.24 19.13 46.49
N CYS A 1000 -2.55 20.20 45.74
CA CYS A 1000 -1.60 21.26 45.41
C CYS A 1000 -1.70 22.47 46.34
N ALA A 1001 -2.63 22.47 47.31
CA ALA A 1001 -2.82 23.58 48.23
C ALA A 1001 -1.53 23.94 48.96
N GLY A 1002 -1.20 25.23 49.01
CA GLY A 1002 0.05 25.73 49.60
C GLY A 1002 1.33 25.44 48.79
N ARG A 1003 1.23 24.96 47.54
CA ARG A 1003 2.38 24.63 46.68
C ARG A 1003 2.31 25.31 45.30
N PRO A 1004 2.61 26.62 45.18
CA PRO A 1004 2.41 27.42 43.95
C PRO A 1004 3.10 26.86 42.68
N VAL A 1005 4.34 26.37 42.81
CA VAL A 1005 5.09 25.78 41.68
C VAL A 1005 4.43 24.49 41.18
N LEU A 1006 3.90 23.68 42.09
CA LEU A 1006 3.17 22.47 41.73
C LEU A 1006 1.84 22.81 41.06
N ALA A 1007 1.08 23.76 41.64
CA ALA A 1007 -0.19 24.23 41.07
C ALA A 1007 -0.03 24.69 39.61
N THR A 1008 1.02 25.47 39.31
CA THR A 1008 1.32 25.95 37.96
C THR A 1008 1.62 24.81 36.98
N ARG A 1009 2.53 23.89 37.33
CA ARG A 1009 2.86 22.73 36.48
C ARG A 1009 1.66 21.81 36.25
N THR A 1010 0.84 21.62 37.28
CA THR A 1010 -0.38 20.81 37.17
C THR A 1010 -1.41 21.50 36.27
N ALA A 1011 -1.55 22.83 36.33
CA ALA A 1011 -2.43 23.59 35.45
C ALA A 1011 -2.00 23.49 33.97
N GLU A 1012 -0.70 23.58 33.67
CA GLU A 1012 -0.16 23.35 32.32
C GLU A 1012 -0.47 21.93 31.81
N ARG A 1013 -0.39 20.94 32.71
CA ARG A 1013 -0.73 19.55 32.40
C ARG A 1013 -2.22 19.36 32.19
N VAL A 1014 -3.09 20.02 32.97
CA VAL A 1014 -4.54 20.05 32.75
C VAL A 1014 -4.85 20.62 31.36
N ALA A 1015 -4.21 21.73 30.97
CA ALA A 1015 -4.38 22.32 29.64
C ALA A 1015 -3.93 21.34 28.54
N THR A 1016 -2.79 20.68 28.73
CA THR A 1016 -2.27 19.66 27.79
C THR A 1016 -3.19 18.46 27.70
N ARG A 1017 -3.72 18.01 28.84
CA ARG A 1017 -4.66 16.90 28.95
C ARG A 1017 -5.94 17.22 28.19
N LEU A 1018 -6.57 18.37 28.43
CA LEU A 1018 -7.77 18.81 27.70
C LEU A 1018 -7.57 18.77 26.18
N ARG A 1019 -6.41 19.25 25.69
CA ARG A 1019 -6.06 19.17 24.25
C ARG A 1019 -5.85 17.74 23.75
N SER A 1020 -5.35 16.86 24.61
CA SER A 1020 -5.10 15.45 24.28
C SER A 1020 -6.35 14.56 24.38
N LEU A 1021 -7.43 15.03 25.02
CA LEU A 1021 -8.66 14.26 25.16
C LEU A 1021 -9.25 13.94 23.79
N ARG A 1022 -9.59 12.66 23.61
CA ARG A 1022 -10.12 12.11 22.36
C ARG A 1022 -11.56 12.57 22.10
N GLU A 1023 -12.32 12.71 23.17
CA GLU A 1023 -13.63 13.34 23.21
C GLU A 1023 -13.54 14.57 24.11
N TRP A 1024 -14.01 15.71 23.60
CA TRP A 1024 -14.07 16.91 24.41
C TRP A 1024 -15.20 16.79 25.43
N PRO A 1025 -14.98 17.22 26.68
CA PRO A 1025 -16.07 17.35 27.64
C PRO A 1025 -17.21 18.19 27.04
N ASP A 1026 -18.44 17.81 27.38
CA ASP A 1026 -19.60 18.61 27.03
C ASP A 1026 -19.38 20.07 27.49
N PRO A 1027 -19.61 21.06 26.61
CA PRO A 1027 -19.36 22.46 26.95
C PRO A 1027 -20.07 22.91 28.22
N ALA A 1028 -21.31 22.47 28.48
CA ALA A 1028 -22.02 22.85 29.70
C ALA A 1028 -21.33 22.27 30.94
N THR A 1029 -20.96 21.00 30.92
CA THR A 1029 -20.21 20.33 31.99
C THR A 1029 -18.85 21.01 32.26
N LEU A 1030 -18.16 21.42 31.20
CA LEU A 1030 -16.88 22.11 31.30
C LEU A 1030 -17.05 23.53 31.88
N ASN A 1031 -18.10 24.25 31.45
CA ASN A 1031 -18.44 25.57 31.99
C ASN A 1031 -18.80 25.51 33.48
N ASP A 1032 -19.56 24.50 33.91
CA ASP A 1032 -19.90 24.27 35.32
C ASP A 1032 -18.63 23.99 36.14
N THR A 1033 -17.71 23.20 35.59
CA THR A 1033 -16.42 22.91 36.23
C THR A 1033 -15.56 24.17 36.36
N ILE A 1034 -15.45 24.99 35.30
CA ILE A 1034 -14.73 26.27 35.35
C ILE A 1034 -15.36 27.20 36.39
N THR A 1035 -16.68 27.30 36.42
CA THR A 1035 -17.42 28.15 37.36
C THR A 1035 -17.13 27.76 38.80
N ARG A 1036 -17.31 26.48 39.13
CA ARG A 1036 -17.03 25.93 40.47
C ARG A 1036 -15.57 26.16 40.90
N LEU A 1037 -14.60 25.92 40.01
CA LEU A 1037 -13.18 26.15 40.31
C LEU A 1037 -12.87 27.64 40.53
N THR A 1038 -13.52 28.53 39.78
CA THR A 1038 -13.37 29.99 39.93
C THR A 1038 -13.94 30.49 41.25
N GLU A 1039 -15.05 29.91 41.73
CA GLU A 1039 -15.73 30.32 42.96
C GLU A 1039 -14.98 29.97 44.24
N ARG A 1040 -14.07 28.98 44.20
CA ARG A 1040 -13.24 28.62 45.37
C ARG A 1040 -12.26 29.71 45.79
N GLY A 1041 -11.89 30.61 44.86
CA GLY A 1041 -11.07 31.79 45.14
C GLY A 1041 -9.59 31.53 45.44
N ASP A 1042 -9.14 30.27 45.43
CA ASP A 1042 -7.74 29.89 45.68
C ASP A 1042 -6.89 29.88 44.40
N LEU A 1043 -5.57 30.07 44.56
CA LEU A 1043 -4.60 30.08 43.46
C LEU A 1043 -4.71 28.84 42.55
N THR A 1044 -4.84 27.65 43.13
CA THR A 1044 -4.76 26.39 42.35
C THR A 1044 -6.01 26.20 41.50
N SER A 1045 -7.18 26.30 42.11
CA SER A 1045 -8.46 26.17 41.41
C SER A 1045 -8.60 27.24 40.33
N GLY A 1046 -8.16 28.48 40.62
CA GLY A 1046 -8.12 29.57 39.65
C GLY A 1046 -7.21 29.27 38.45
N LEU A 1047 -5.99 28.76 38.66
CA LEU A 1047 -5.09 28.38 37.57
C LEU A 1047 -5.65 27.23 36.71
N PHE A 1048 -6.34 26.25 37.32
CA PHE A 1048 -7.03 25.20 36.57
C PHE A 1048 -8.19 25.77 35.74
N ALA A 1049 -8.99 26.67 36.31
CA ALA A 1049 -10.06 27.35 35.59
C ALA A 1049 -9.52 28.16 34.40
N VAL A 1050 -8.39 28.87 34.56
CA VAL A 1050 -7.70 29.57 33.46
C VAL A 1050 -7.21 28.59 32.39
N ALA A 1051 -6.64 27.45 32.78
CA ALA A 1051 -6.18 26.42 31.83
C ALA A 1051 -7.34 25.87 30.96
N LEU A 1052 -8.52 25.69 31.55
CA LEU A 1052 -9.71 25.19 30.86
C LEU A 1052 -10.39 26.27 29.99
N VAL A 1053 -10.52 27.51 30.48
CA VAL A 1053 -11.26 28.58 29.77
C VAL A 1053 -10.61 28.99 28.44
N ARG A 1054 -9.29 28.77 28.28
CA ARG A 1054 -8.57 28.98 27.01
C ARG A 1054 -9.21 28.26 25.83
N HIS A 1055 -9.96 27.20 26.11
CA HIS A 1055 -10.69 26.45 25.10
C HIS A 1055 -11.81 27.25 24.42
N GLY A 1056 -12.32 28.31 25.07
CA GLY A 1056 -13.32 29.21 24.52
C GLY A 1056 -12.94 29.84 23.17
N ALA A 1057 -11.64 29.91 22.85
CA ALA A 1057 -11.15 30.35 21.54
C ALA A 1057 -11.70 29.50 20.38
N GLY A 1058 -11.86 28.18 20.55
CA GLY A 1058 -12.44 27.29 19.53
C GLY A 1058 -13.92 27.54 19.26
N PHE A 1059 -14.60 28.28 20.15
CA PHE A 1059 -16.00 28.68 20.03
C PHE A 1059 -16.16 30.16 19.66
N GLY A 1060 -15.06 30.86 19.32
CA GLY A 1060 -15.07 32.29 19.02
C GLY A 1060 -15.45 33.16 20.21
N TRP A 1061 -15.19 32.70 21.44
CA TRP A 1061 -15.56 33.41 22.67
C TRP A 1061 -17.05 33.75 22.76
N ARG A 1062 -17.93 32.88 22.25
CA ARG A 1062 -19.37 32.98 22.47
C ARG A 1062 -19.70 32.83 23.97
N THR A 1063 -20.69 33.58 24.49
CA THR A 1063 -21.24 33.34 25.83
C THR A 1063 -21.64 31.86 25.98
N PRO A 1064 -21.24 31.17 27.09
CA PRO A 1064 -20.70 31.72 28.34
C PRO A 1064 -19.17 31.84 28.43
N TRP A 1065 -18.38 31.40 27.45
CA TRP A 1065 -16.91 31.36 27.52
C TRP A 1065 -16.27 32.72 27.82
N ARG A 1066 -16.79 33.78 27.18
CA ARG A 1066 -16.36 35.16 27.40
C ARG A 1066 -16.59 35.61 28.84
N ASP A 1067 -17.76 35.32 29.38
CA ASP A 1067 -18.15 35.73 30.73
C ASP A 1067 -17.32 35.00 31.79
N LEU A 1068 -17.00 33.72 31.56
CA LEU A 1068 -16.10 32.95 32.40
C LEU A 1068 -14.69 33.55 32.44
N LEU A 1069 -14.14 33.94 31.29
CA LEU A 1069 -12.82 34.59 31.23
C LEU A 1069 -12.82 35.96 31.91
N ILE A 1070 -13.86 36.77 31.70
CA ILE A 1070 -14.02 38.07 32.37
C ILE A 1070 -14.09 37.89 33.90
N ARG A 1071 -14.78 36.85 34.37
CA ARG A 1071 -14.84 36.51 35.80
C ARG A 1071 -13.47 36.15 36.35
N LEU A 1072 -12.68 35.35 35.62
CA LEU A 1072 -11.31 34.98 36.01
C LEU A 1072 -10.35 36.18 36.03
N ARG A 1073 -10.53 37.17 35.15
CA ARG A 1073 -9.77 38.44 35.19
C ARG A 1073 -10.07 39.31 36.42
N ARG A 1074 -11.16 39.01 37.14
CA ARG A 1074 -11.57 39.64 38.41
C ARG A 1074 -11.37 38.71 39.62
N HIS A 1075 -10.65 37.60 39.46
CA HIS A 1075 -10.40 36.63 40.53
C HIS A 1075 -9.65 37.27 41.72
N PRO A 1076 -9.91 36.88 42.98
CA PRO A 1076 -9.25 37.46 44.15
C PRO A 1076 -7.72 37.29 44.17
N ASP A 1077 -7.21 36.17 43.67
CA ASP A 1077 -5.78 35.89 43.54
C ASP A 1077 -5.11 36.67 42.38
N ALA A 1078 -3.93 37.26 42.61
CA ALA A 1078 -3.25 38.11 41.64
C ALA A 1078 -2.64 37.34 40.46
N ASP A 1079 -2.05 36.18 40.71
CA ASP A 1079 -1.38 35.38 39.67
C ASP A 1079 -2.43 34.78 38.71
N VAL A 1080 -3.60 34.39 39.24
CA VAL A 1080 -4.73 33.92 38.42
C VAL A 1080 -5.22 35.03 37.48
N ARG A 1081 -5.32 36.28 37.97
CA ARG A 1081 -5.70 37.42 37.12
C ARG A 1081 -4.68 37.63 36.01
N GLU A 1082 -3.39 37.64 36.33
CA GLU A 1082 -2.32 37.81 35.34
C GLU A 1082 -2.39 36.75 34.24
N GLN A 1083 -2.56 35.47 34.62
CA GLN A 1083 -2.72 34.38 33.65
C GLN A 1083 -4.00 34.48 32.82
N ALA A 1084 -5.09 35.00 33.37
CA ALA A 1084 -6.33 35.28 32.65
C ALA A 1084 -6.22 36.49 31.71
N TYR A 1085 -5.42 37.49 32.06
CA TYR A 1085 -5.12 38.64 31.18
C TYR A 1085 -4.23 38.25 30.00
N ALA A 1086 -3.37 37.25 30.15
CA ALA A 1086 -2.54 36.71 29.06
C ALA A 1086 -3.36 35.97 27.98
N ILE A 1087 -4.65 35.70 28.21
CA ILE A 1087 -5.52 35.08 27.21
C ILE A 1087 -6.10 36.18 26.33
N ASP A 1088 -5.76 36.14 25.04
CA ASP A 1088 -6.31 37.03 24.04
C ASP A 1088 -7.68 36.52 23.54
N MET A 1089 -8.63 37.45 23.41
CA MET A 1089 -9.96 37.20 22.84
C MET A 1089 -10.10 37.66 21.38
N SER A 1090 -9.08 38.34 20.85
CA SER A 1090 -9.12 38.95 19.52
C SER A 1090 -9.09 37.94 18.35
#